data_AF-A0A8T5AV71-F1
#
_entry.id   AF-A0A8T5AV71-F1
#
_cell.length_a   1.000
_cell.length_b   1.000
_cell.length_c   1.000
_cell.angle_alpha   90.00
_cell.angle_beta   90.00
_cell.angle_gamma   90.00
#
_symmetry.space_group_name_H-M   'P 1'
#
loop_
_entity.id
_entity.type
_entity.pdbx_description
1 polymer ?
#
loop_
_entity_poly.entity_id
_entity_poly.type
_entity_poly.pdbx_seq_one_letter_code
_entity_poly.pdbx_strand_id
1 'polypeptide(L)'
;MRIRKFIGVLTIAILALNLALPIVVKAETVTVDWSDPADWYMTVNGVLHNDYYVLYPYELRSLKIGFSKYGEMINTLDNVGLEYHTVDPFAPPAGSSLGSIAKFMWVQGWLINITYYHSTKGLRNVWAAALHGDSTSFGGPWLRVDFMGDYDPLYGYEDPRDPGYVIGNYAAGGNNYGGRKTNGTAYTYPIQVLYDGPRRFVAQLATDIYDHPKYLDDDTSSDIPLVRLIFTIIFNKVKKEVNIIKDVKSLLSEKISPHMKVQFSNRGEVDLGNESVGYHSYFHFYTEGVHGVEDTEKEGLPTVYNSEWTLLKTQDPKNDGNEPPAYRGLSACGPFPQDTNATFDVATAINPRSKHVWFAAFWPSLSDWNIDGWEYWWRSLDDKDPHYIDAAWYTDPTKEKEPKIPFYIGEWDFVLKAVEYAPGIQFRGVTMYGVVNQHDALDDDMDGKHGEYEENIIDREVMYYLDETFNPWDLLDAVHKHTMRWVEFKTAKSDGTITLDRTPIEVPDDKWDQYCVFSERVIDLDENYELEARDGYAHRGQDTYIIDGKIIKNLDAGHKYKILYSTGFIPPREPEGDIVVIEGPLVGRYEWIVVGKDAASVDSVGAALVAAAFKNKILSSDGKAGAHIGIAGEDIYDPDVHNRIPWVMRRFAADYGWEAYRDSLKRAALNDDWCKSWP
;
A
#
# COMPACT_ATOMS: atom_id res chain seq x y z
N MET A 1 40.87 71.47 25.86
CA MET A 1 39.66 70.88 25.25
C MET A 1 40.04 70.04 24.02
N ARG A 2 40.67 68.86 24.15
CA ARG A 2 40.96 67.97 22.99
C ARG A 2 41.39 66.53 23.28
N ILE A 3 41.31 66.03 24.53
CA ILE A 3 41.74 64.64 24.85
C ILE A 3 40.61 63.77 25.43
N ARG A 4 39.52 64.35 25.96
CA ARG A 4 38.40 63.57 26.54
C ARG A 4 37.30 63.17 25.54
N LYS A 5 37.34 63.64 24.29
CA LYS A 5 36.37 63.24 23.24
C LYS A 5 36.83 62.08 22.35
N PHE A 6 38.10 61.65 22.45
CA PHE A 6 38.64 60.58 21.61
C PHE A 6 38.52 59.18 22.24
N ILE A 7 38.46 59.08 23.57
CA ILE A 7 38.35 57.79 24.27
C ILE A 7 36.91 57.26 24.22
N GLY A 8 35.89 58.13 24.37
CA GLY A 8 34.49 57.70 24.29
C GLY A 8 34.05 57.19 22.92
N VAL A 9 34.66 57.67 21.83
CA VAL A 9 34.35 57.21 20.47
C VAL A 9 35.04 55.88 20.16
N LEU A 10 36.23 55.62 20.71
CA LEU A 10 36.91 54.33 20.53
C LEU A 10 36.26 53.20 21.33
N THR A 11 35.77 53.47 22.54
CA THR A 11 35.13 52.44 23.39
C THR A 11 33.73 52.07 22.88
N ILE A 12 32.99 53.01 22.28
CA ILE A 12 31.70 52.73 21.63
C ILE A 12 31.89 52.00 20.29
N ALA A 13 32.97 52.28 19.54
CA ALA A 13 33.29 51.52 18.33
C ALA A 13 33.72 50.07 18.62
N ILE A 14 34.46 49.83 19.72
CA ILE A 14 34.88 48.47 20.11
C ILE A 14 33.73 47.66 20.74
N LEU A 15 32.78 48.30 21.43
CA LEU A 15 31.55 47.61 21.87
C LEU A 15 30.58 47.35 20.70
N ALA A 16 30.50 48.26 19.72
CA ALA A 16 29.68 48.07 18.52
C ALA A 16 30.25 46.99 17.57
N LEU A 17 31.57 46.77 17.56
CA LEU A 17 32.19 45.65 16.82
C LEU A 17 32.05 44.29 17.54
N ASN A 18 31.85 44.25 18.87
CA ASN A 18 31.62 43.01 19.62
C ASN A 18 30.13 42.64 19.78
N LEU A 19 29.21 43.56 19.50
CA LEU A 19 27.75 43.31 19.47
C LEU A 19 27.22 42.94 18.07
N ALA A 20 28.11 42.81 17.08
CA ALA A 20 27.80 42.38 15.72
C ALA A 20 28.19 40.91 15.42
N LEU A 21 28.43 40.11 16.46
CA LEU A 21 28.50 38.64 16.38
C LEU A 21 27.47 38.09 17.38
N PRO A 22 26.32 37.59 16.90
CA PRO A 22 26.28 36.41 16.06
C PRO A 22 26.10 36.81 14.61
N ILE A 23 27.18 36.74 13.83
CA ILE A 23 27.02 36.18 12.50
C ILE A 23 26.63 34.75 12.81
N VAL A 24 25.31 34.52 12.91
CA VAL A 24 24.74 33.30 12.38
C VAL A 24 25.33 33.28 10.99
N VAL A 25 26.35 32.45 10.77
CA VAL A 25 26.55 31.88 9.46
C VAL A 25 25.26 31.11 9.27
N LYS A 26 24.22 31.80 8.79
CA LYS A 26 23.28 31.15 7.91
C LYS A 26 24.23 30.76 6.80
N ALA A 27 24.69 29.51 6.84
CA ALA A 27 24.99 28.85 5.60
C ALA A 27 23.77 29.20 4.76
N GLU A 28 23.96 30.06 3.76
CA GLU A 28 22.99 30.10 2.68
C GLU A 28 22.97 28.64 2.24
N THR A 29 21.94 27.91 2.65
CA THR A 29 21.61 26.62 2.06
C THR A 29 21.36 26.99 0.61
N VAL A 30 22.41 26.91 -0.19
CA VAL A 30 22.29 26.93 -1.63
C VAL A 30 21.56 25.63 -1.93
N THR A 31 20.24 25.70 -1.96
CA THR A 31 19.42 24.67 -2.57
C THR A 31 19.85 24.65 -4.02
N VAL A 32 20.69 23.67 -4.37
CA VAL A 32 20.98 23.40 -5.77
C VAL A 32 19.70 22.79 -6.30
N ASP A 33 18.83 23.63 -6.87
CA ASP A 33 17.67 23.16 -7.62
C ASP A 33 18.20 22.45 -8.86
N TRP A 34 18.25 21.13 -8.80
CA TRP A 34 18.60 20.32 -9.95
C TRP A 34 17.53 20.50 -11.03
N SER A 35 17.97 20.72 -12.27
CA SER A 35 17.07 20.70 -13.43
C SER A 35 16.82 19.26 -13.84
N ASP A 36 16.07 18.51 -13.04
CA ASP A 36 15.89 17.08 -13.26
C ASP A 36 15.15 16.81 -14.59
N PRO A 37 15.63 15.83 -15.39
CA PRO A 37 14.97 15.43 -16.63
C PRO A 37 13.53 14.94 -16.42
N ALA A 38 12.64 15.30 -17.35
CA ALA A 38 11.23 14.90 -17.28
C ALA A 38 11.01 13.39 -17.37
N ASP A 39 11.88 12.66 -18.09
CA ASP A 39 11.81 11.20 -18.24
C ASP A 39 12.24 10.45 -16.97
N TRP A 40 12.70 11.16 -15.92
CA TRP A 40 12.93 10.58 -14.61
C TRP A 40 11.66 10.39 -13.81
N TYR A 41 10.54 10.98 -14.21
CA TYR A 41 9.32 10.99 -13.42
C TYR A 41 8.09 10.56 -14.20
N MET A 42 7.09 10.11 -13.47
CA MET A 42 5.78 9.79 -14.02
C MET A 42 4.68 10.11 -13.01
N THR A 43 3.58 10.65 -13.52
CA THR A 43 2.31 10.82 -12.79
C THR A 43 1.25 9.94 -13.44
N VAL A 44 0.50 9.20 -12.62
CA VAL A 44 -0.59 8.33 -13.09
C VAL A 44 -1.87 8.65 -12.32
N ASN A 45 -2.92 8.99 -13.05
CA ASN A 45 -4.23 9.30 -12.48
C ASN A 45 -5.09 8.04 -12.28
N GLY A 46 -5.73 7.93 -11.13
CA GLY A 46 -6.84 7.03 -10.90
C GLY A 46 -8.15 7.52 -11.52
N VAL A 47 -9.09 6.61 -11.70
CA VAL A 47 -10.41 6.81 -12.32
C VAL A 47 -11.54 6.18 -11.50
N LEU A 48 -11.35 5.97 -10.18
CA LEU A 48 -12.38 5.44 -9.28
C LEU A 48 -13.63 6.36 -9.24
N HIS A 49 -13.46 7.68 -9.33
CA HIS A 49 -14.58 8.64 -9.24
C HIS A 49 -15.70 8.46 -10.29
N ASN A 50 -15.41 7.75 -11.37
CA ASN A 50 -16.38 7.45 -12.42
C ASN A 50 -16.45 5.94 -12.72
N ASP A 51 -16.03 5.10 -11.77
CA ASP A 51 -16.16 3.66 -11.89
C ASP A 51 -17.63 3.21 -11.87
N TYR A 52 -17.88 1.99 -12.35
CA TYR A 52 -19.22 1.43 -12.52
C TYR A 52 -19.53 0.32 -11.50
N TYR A 53 -18.62 0.00 -10.58
CA TYR A 53 -18.87 -1.00 -9.57
C TYR A 53 -19.79 -0.46 -8.46
N VAL A 54 -21.10 -0.62 -8.65
CA VAL A 54 -22.16 -0.11 -7.75
C VAL A 54 -22.03 -0.63 -6.32
N LEU A 55 -21.48 -1.84 -6.12
CA LEU A 55 -21.40 -2.49 -4.81
C LEU A 55 -20.24 -2.02 -3.94
N TYR A 56 -19.44 -1.06 -4.42
CA TYR A 56 -18.42 -0.41 -3.61
C TYR A 56 -19.08 0.56 -2.60
N PRO A 57 -18.95 0.32 -1.28
CA PRO A 57 -19.71 1.06 -0.27
C PRO A 57 -19.07 2.40 0.11
N TYR A 58 -17.79 2.62 -0.21
CA TYR A 58 -17.02 3.80 0.18
C TYR A 58 -16.98 4.88 -0.92
N GLU A 59 -16.45 6.06 -0.60
CA GLU A 59 -16.44 7.21 -1.51
C GLU A 59 -15.68 6.92 -2.81
N LEU A 60 -16.32 7.28 -3.92
CA LEU A 60 -15.76 7.17 -5.25
C LEU A 60 -14.85 8.39 -5.52
N ARG A 61 -13.65 8.37 -4.95
CA ARG A 61 -12.61 9.38 -5.17
C ARG A 61 -11.35 8.72 -5.70
N SER A 62 -10.73 9.32 -6.71
CA SER A 62 -9.52 8.76 -7.32
C SER A 62 -8.28 9.08 -6.48
N LEU A 63 -7.43 8.08 -6.30
CA LEU A 63 -6.01 8.28 -5.98
C LEU A 63 -5.25 8.74 -7.23
N LYS A 64 -4.19 9.52 -7.06
CA LYS A 64 -3.20 9.86 -8.09
C LYS A 64 -1.82 9.61 -7.51
N ILE A 65 -0.95 8.96 -8.29
CA ILE A 65 0.42 8.64 -7.84
C ILE A 65 1.44 9.37 -8.70
N GLY A 66 2.50 9.87 -8.06
CA GLY A 66 3.71 10.34 -8.70
C GLY A 66 4.90 9.53 -8.22
N PHE A 67 5.85 9.23 -9.10
CA PHE A 67 7.06 8.50 -8.74
C PHE A 67 8.23 8.85 -9.66
N SER A 68 9.44 8.57 -9.18
CA SER A 68 10.68 8.72 -9.94
C SER A 68 11.22 7.37 -10.42
N LYS A 69 12.12 7.38 -11.40
CA LYS A 69 12.88 6.22 -11.87
C LYS A 69 13.71 5.56 -10.76
N TYR A 70 14.03 6.31 -9.70
CA TYR A 70 14.86 5.87 -8.58
C TYR A 70 14.07 5.08 -7.53
N GLY A 71 12.73 5.05 -7.62
CA GLY A 71 11.87 4.35 -6.66
C GLY A 71 11.29 5.21 -5.56
N GLU A 72 11.47 6.53 -5.62
CA GLU A 72 10.78 7.49 -4.75
C GLU A 72 9.32 7.63 -5.22
N MET A 73 8.36 7.66 -4.30
CA MET A 73 6.92 7.89 -4.57
C MET A 73 6.61 9.39 -4.64
N ILE A 74 7.45 10.14 -5.37
CA ILE A 74 7.27 11.56 -5.64
C ILE A 74 7.66 11.85 -7.10
N ASN A 75 6.74 12.45 -7.84
CA ASN A 75 7.04 13.22 -9.04
C ASN A 75 7.22 14.68 -8.66
N THR A 76 8.47 15.12 -8.59
CA THR A 76 8.80 16.50 -8.18
C THR A 76 8.41 17.53 -9.25
N LEU A 77 8.30 17.16 -10.52
CA LEU A 77 7.98 18.14 -11.57
C LEU A 77 6.49 18.52 -11.52
N ASP A 78 5.64 17.54 -11.24
CA ASP A 78 4.20 17.74 -11.09
C ASP A 78 3.77 18.06 -9.65
N ASN A 79 4.67 17.91 -8.68
CA ASN A 79 4.39 17.95 -7.23
C ASN A 79 3.30 16.97 -6.82
N VAL A 80 3.47 15.70 -7.19
CA VAL A 80 2.52 14.63 -6.85
C VAL A 80 3.28 13.49 -6.19
N GLY A 81 2.80 13.04 -5.03
CA GLY A 81 3.25 11.86 -4.32
C GLY A 81 2.17 10.80 -4.29
N LEU A 82 1.40 10.75 -3.20
CA LEU A 82 0.27 9.83 -3.00
C LEU A 82 -1.02 10.64 -2.83
N GLU A 83 -1.32 11.48 -3.81
CA GLU A 83 -2.40 12.45 -3.77
C GLU A 83 -3.78 11.79 -3.74
N TYR A 84 -4.56 12.08 -2.70
CA TYR A 84 -5.96 11.71 -2.57
C TYR A 84 -6.80 12.91 -2.13
N HIS A 85 -7.75 13.30 -3.00
CA HIS A 85 -8.66 14.41 -2.74
C HIS A 85 -7.95 15.73 -2.39
N THR A 86 -7.89 16.08 -1.10
CA THR A 86 -7.32 17.34 -0.59
C THR A 86 -6.00 17.14 0.13
N VAL A 87 -5.45 15.92 0.16
CA VAL A 87 -4.22 15.58 0.88
C VAL A 87 -3.22 14.87 -0.04
N ASP A 88 -1.93 15.07 0.21
CA ASP A 88 -0.85 14.29 -0.39
C ASP A 88 0.21 14.12 0.70
N PRO A 89 0.33 12.92 1.30
CA PRO A 89 1.21 12.71 2.44
C PRO A 89 2.70 12.72 2.08
N PHE A 90 3.06 12.62 0.80
CA PHE A 90 4.47 12.56 0.38
C PHE A 90 4.91 13.80 -0.39
N ALA A 91 3.99 14.52 -1.03
CA ALA A 91 4.25 15.80 -1.70
C ALA A 91 3.17 16.84 -1.33
N PRO A 92 3.06 17.23 -0.05
CA PRO A 92 2.05 18.17 0.40
C PRO A 92 2.27 19.59 -0.18
N PRO A 93 1.21 20.35 -0.47
CA PRO A 93 -0.21 19.98 -0.42
C PRO A 93 -0.66 19.26 -1.69
N ALA A 94 -1.85 18.65 -1.67
CA ALA A 94 -2.45 18.09 -2.87
C ALA A 94 -2.58 19.11 -4.02
N GLY A 95 -2.36 18.64 -5.24
CA GLY A 95 -2.32 19.47 -6.44
C GLY A 95 -0.90 19.94 -6.78
N SER A 96 -0.76 20.63 -7.91
CA SER A 96 0.57 20.99 -8.44
C SER A 96 1.25 22.19 -7.77
N SER A 97 0.62 22.80 -6.78
CA SER A 97 1.15 24.00 -6.09
C SER A 97 2.09 23.62 -4.95
N LEU A 98 3.09 24.46 -4.70
CA LEU A 98 3.89 24.39 -3.47
C LEU A 98 3.12 25.03 -2.31
N GLY A 99 3.16 24.38 -1.15
CA GLY A 99 2.59 24.88 0.10
C GLY A 99 3.64 25.29 1.12
N SER A 100 3.31 25.13 2.41
CA SER A 100 4.17 25.54 3.53
C SER A 100 5.40 24.65 3.73
N ILE A 101 5.33 23.39 3.28
CA ILE A 101 6.40 22.41 3.41
C ILE A 101 7.27 22.46 2.15
N ALA A 102 8.55 22.79 2.34
CA ALA A 102 9.49 22.89 1.23
C ALA A 102 9.93 21.51 0.73
N LYS A 103 10.22 21.39 -0.57
CA LYS A 103 10.57 20.11 -1.23
C LYS A 103 11.73 19.34 -0.62
N PHE A 104 12.71 20.01 -0.03
CA PHE A 104 13.84 19.34 0.64
C PHE A 104 13.43 18.60 1.91
N MET A 105 12.23 18.90 2.44
CA MET A 105 11.60 18.18 3.54
C MET A 105 10.64 17.09 3.06
N TRP A 106 10.40 16.94 1.75
CA TRP A 106 9.67 15.78 1.25
C TRP A 106 10.60 14.57 1.24
N VAL A 107 10.70 13.89 2.39
CA VAL A 107 11.61 12.76 2.61
C VAL A 107 10.81 11.46 2.48
N GLN A 108 10.85 10.85 1.29
CA GLN A 108 10.19 9.57 1.02
C GLN A 108 11.06 8.74 0.06
N GLY A 109 11.21 7.45 0.37
CA GLY A 109 11.87 6.50 -0.53
C GLY A 109 12.37 5.24 0.18
N TRP A 110 13.62 4.88 -0.07
CA TRP A 110 14.21 3.63 0.44
C TRP A 110 15.69 3.78 0.79
N LEU A 111 16.16 2.88 1.66
CA LEU A 111 17.57 2.70 2.01
C LEU A 111 17.94 1.22 1.92
N ILE A 112 19.15 0.95 1.44
CA ILE A 112 19.76 -0.38 1.49
C ILE A 112 21.16 -0.29 2.09
N ASN A 113 21.47 -1.23 2.97
CA ASN A 113 22.79 -1.42 3.54
C ASN A 113 23.25 -2.85 3.25
N ILE A 114 24.45 -3.01 2.67
CA ILE A 114 25.00 -4.27 2.19
C ILE A 114 26.36 -4.51 2.85
N THR A 115 26.40 -5.50 3.74
CA THR A 115 27.63 -5.90 4.44
C THR A 115 28.13 -7.23 3.90
N TYR A 116 29.40 -7.31 3.51
CA TYR A 116 29.98 -8.56 2.99
C TYR A 116 31.48 -8.70 3.25
N TYR A 117 31.97 -9.94 3.27
CA TYR A 117 33.40 -10.23 3.41
C TYR A 117 34.02 -10.48 2.04
N HIS A 118 34.78 -9.51 1.55
CA HIS A 118 35.53 -9.66 0.30
C HIS A 118 36.75 -10.58 0.52
N SER A 119 36.96 -11.53 -0.40
CA SER A 119 38.06 -12.51 -0.42
C SER A 119 39.47 -11.96 -0.18
N THR A 120 39.74 -10.68 -0.49
CA THR A 120 41.07 -10.07 -0.37
C THR A 120 41.08 -8.70 0.30
N LYS A 121 39.92 -8.03 0.40
CA LYS A 121 39.79 -6.68 0.98
C LYS A 121 39.22 -6.68 2.41
N GLY A 122 38.81 -7.84 2.92
CA GLY A 122 38.22 -7.96 4.26
C GLY A 122 36.75 -7.55 4.28
N LEU A 123 36.28 -7.07 5.44
CA LEU A 123 34.91 -6.60 5.61
C LEU A 123 34.67 -5.35 4.77
N ARG A 124 33.55 -5.32 4.06
CA ARG A 124 33.06 -4.20 3.25
C ARG A 124 31.62 -3.88 3.66
N ASN A 125 31.28 -2.60 3.60
CA ASN A 125 29.94 -2.09 3.84
C ASN A 125 29.61 -1.05 2.76
N VAL A 126 28.54 -1.30 2.03
CA VAL A 126 28.07 -0.40 0.96
C VAL A 126 26.61 -0.08 1.22
N TRP A 127 26.29 1.21 1.26
CA TRP A 127 24.92 1.69 1.41
C TRP A 127 24.50 2.52 0.21
N ALA A 128 23.21 2.51 -0.09
CA ALA A 128 22.59 3.42 -1.04
C ALA A 128 21.22 3.84 -0.51
N ALA A 129 20.88 5.11 -0.68
CA ALA A 129 19.58 5.66 -0.35
C ALA A 129 19.05 6.47 -1.53
N ALA A 130 17.79 6.25 -1.88
CA ALA A 130 17.05 7.15 -2.77
C ALA A 130 15.85 7.69 -2.00
N LEU A 131 16.07 8.84 -1.37
CA LEU A 131 15.04 9.68 -0.77
C LEU A 131 14.88 10.93 -1.64
N HIS A 132 13.66 11.43 -1.80
CA HIS A 132 13.45 12.61 -2.63
C HIS A 132 14.22 13.85 -2.10
N GLY A 133 14.17 14.10 -0.78
CA GLY A 133 14.96 15.12 -0.09
C GLY A 133 15.86 14.54 1.01
N ASP A 134 16.89 15.29 1.40
CA ASP A 134 17.81 14.95 2.51
C ASP A 134 17.81 16.00 3.63
N SER A 135 16.73 16.80 3.75
CA SER A 135 16.61 17.98 4.61
C SER A 135 17.51 19.17 4.26
N THR A 136 18.39 19.06 3.27
CA THR A 136 19.27 20.14 2.79
C THR A 136 18.98 20.52 1.33
N SER A 137 18.75 19.53 0.48
CA SER A 137 18.36 19.68 -0.92
C SER A 137 17.41 18.54 -1.34
N PHE A 138 16.99 18.52 -2.59
CA PHE A 138 16.10 17.50 -3.15
C PHE A 138 16.41 17.22 -4.62
N GLY A 139 16.00 16.06 -5.11
CA GLY A 139 16.20 15.64 -6.51
C GLY A 139 17.68 15.42 -6.86
N GLY A 140 17.99 15.50 -8.16
CA GLY A 140 19.36 15.42 -8.68
C GLY A 140 19.84 14.02 -9.04
N PRO A 141 21.03 13.90 -9.67
CA PRO A 141 21.61 12.60 -9.99
C PRO A 141 22.06 11.86 -8.71
N TRP A 142 22.52 10.62 -8.86
CA TRP A 142 23.21 9.93 -7.78
C TRP A 142 24.48 10.68 -7.35
N LEU A 143 24.65 10.83 -6.05
CA LEU A 143 25.83 11.37 -5.41
C LEU A 143 26.63 10.25 -4.74
N ARG A 144 27.96 10.28 -4.88
CA ARG A 144 28.88 9.41 -4.12
C ARG A 144 29.50 10.18 -2.97
N VAL A 145 29.30 9.71 -1.74
CA VAL A 145 30.08 10.14 -0.58
C VAL A 145 31.40 9.36 -0.64
N ASP A 146 32.51 10.08 -0.77
CA ASP A 146 33.82 9.51 -1.15
C ASP A 146 34.95 10.27 -0.44
N PHE A 147 35.11 9.97 0.84
CA PHE A 147 36.09 10.53 1.75
C PHE A 147 37.36 9.69 1.80
N MET A 148 38.50 10.35 2.09
CA MET A 148 39.78 9.65 2.11
C MET A 148 39.80 8.65 3.26
N GLY A 149 39.77 7.36 2.93
CA GLY A 149 39.71 6.29 3.93
C GLY A 149 38.37 6.24 4.66
N ASP A 150 37.29 6.58 3.96
CA ASP A 150 35.90 6.53 4.40
C ASP A 150 35.62 7.44 5.63
N TYR A 151 36.46 8.45 5.86
CA TYR A 151 36.38 9.36 6.99
C TYR A 151 36.75 10.81 6.64
N ASP A 152 35.97 11.76 7.14
CA ASP A 152 36.26 13.19 7.10
C ASP A 152 36.25 13.80 8.52
N PRO A 153 37.19 14.72 8.88
CA PRO A 153 37.23 15.32 10.21
C PRO A 153 35.98 16.13 10.62
N LEU A 154 35.21 16.64 9.67
CA LEU A 154 33.97 17.39 9.91
C LEU A 154 32.75 16.48 9.98
N TYR A 155 32.68 15.50 9.08
CA TYR A 155 31.48 14.67 8.89
C TYR A 155 31.54 13.33 9.61
N GLY A 156 32.74 12.80 9.87
CA GLY A 156 32.92 11.47 10.45
C GLY A 156 33.03 10.40 9.37
N TYR A 157 32.50 9.21 9.66
CA TYR A 157 32.42 8.14 8.66
C TYR A 157 31.32 8.44 7.66
N GLU A 158 31.54 8.04 6.40
CA GLU A 158 30.59 8.29 5.31
C GLU A 158 29.19 7.76 5.60
N ASP A 159 28.20 8.66 5.54
CA ASP A 159 26.79 8.29 5.65
C ASP A 159 25.88 9.18 4.77
N PRO A 160 24.58 8.84 4.60
CA PRO A 160 23.67 9.59 3.75
C PRO A 160 23.45 11.07 4.08
N ARG A 161 23.86 11.55 5.28
CA ARG A 161 23.75 12.96 5.65
C ARG A 161 24.82 13.81 4.98
N ASP A 162 25.92 13.19 4.58
CA ASP A 162 27.11 13.87 4.08
C ASP A 162 26.94 14.36 2.64
N PRO A 163 27.67 15.42 2.25
CA PRO A 163 27.69 15.84 0.85
C PRO A 163 28.49 14.86 -0.01
N GLY A 164 28.17 14.80 -1.31
CA GLY A 164 28.80 13.88 -2.25
C GLY A 164 29.24 14.50 -3.57
N TYR A 165 29.97 13.71 -4.35
CA TYR A 165 30.36 13.98 -5.73
C TYR A 165 29.28 13.46 -6.69
N VAL A 166 29.01 14.21 -7.76
CA VAL A 166 28.10 13.73 -8.81
C VAL A 166 28.74 12.55 -9.54
N ILE A 167 28.09 11.37 -9.50
CA ILE A 167 28.58 10.19 -10.22
C ILE A 167 28.56 10.47 -11.72
N GLY A 168 29.71 10.28 -12.38
CA GLY A 168 29.93 10.63 -13.79
C GLY A 168 30.33 12.09 -14.02
N ASN A 169 30.48 12.91 -12.98
CA ASN A 169 30.93 14.29 -13.06
C ASN A 169 31.64 14.78 -11.77
N TYR A 170 32.70 14.08 -11.35
CA TYR A 170 33.51 14.50 -10.18
C TYR A 170 34.10 15.91 -10.28
N ALA A 171 34.23 16.46 -11.50
CA ALA A 171 34.69 17.84 -11.71
C ALA A 171 33.74 18.90 -11.10
N ALA A 172 32.49 18.53 -10.77
CA ALA A 172 31.56 19.38 -10.03
C ALA A 172 31.95 19.59 -8.55
N GLY A 173 32.91 18.82 -8.02
CA GLY A 173 33.31 18.85 -6.61
C GLY A 173 32.39 18.01 -5.72
N GLY A 174 32.77 17.86 -4.45
CA GLY A 174 32.11 16.96 -3.49
C GLY A 174 31.11 17.61 -2.55
N ASN A 175 30.76 18.89 -2.75
CA ASN A 175 29.88 19.64 -1.85
C ASN A 175 28.43 19.72 -2.40
N ASN A 176 27.89 18.57 -2.86
CA ASN A 176 26.52 18.49 -3.40
C ASN A 176 25.61 17.74 -2.41
N TYR A 177 24.34 18.15 -2.38
CA TYR A 177 23.30 17.61 -1.51
C TYR A 177 22.10 17.11 -2.32
N GLY A 178 21.31 16.24 -1.70
CA GLY A 178 20.16 15.54 -2.31
C GLY A 178 19.99 14.14 -1.72
N GLY A 179 18.78 13.59 -1.70
CA GLY A 179 18.53 12.32 -1.01
C GLY A 179 18.92 11.05 -1.77
N ARG A 180 19.52 11.18 -2.96
CA ARG A 180 20.03 10.07 -3.79
C ARG A 180 21.54 9.92 -3.59
N LYS A 181 21.95 9.13 -2.59
CA LYS A 181 23.35 9.00 -2.15
C LYS A 181 23.80 7.55 -1.99
N THR A 182 25.10 7.32 -2.15
CA THR A 182 25.76 6.03 -1.87
C THR A 182 27.23 6.26 -1.52
N ASN A 183 27.85 5.35 -0.77
CA ASN A 183 29.32 5.27 -0.66
C ASN A 183 29.96 4.28 -1.67
N GLY A 184 29.14 3.65 -2.51
CA GLY A 184 29.55 2.81 -3.63
C GLY A 184 29.25 3.50 -4.95
N THR A 185 28.68 2.78 -5.92
CA THR A 185 28.07 3.40 -7.10
C THR A 185 26.73 2.78 -7.41
N ALA A 186 25.85 3.57 -8.01
CA ALA A 186 24.50 3.17 -8.36
C ALA A 186 24.14 3.59 -9.79
N TYR A 187 23.49 2.69 -10.52
CA TYR A 187 23.00 2.96 -11.87
C TYR A 187 21.51 2.63 -11.96
N THR A 188 20.69 3.65 -12.27
CA THR A 188 19.24 3.52 -12.36
C THR A 188 18.77 3.56 -13.81
N TYR A 189 18.00 2.55 -14.19
CA TYR A 189 17.43 2.40 -15.54
C TYR A 189 16.22 3.33 -15.76
N PRO A 190 15.87 3.67 -17.00
CA PRO A 190 14.62 4.38 -17.29
C PRO A 190 13.38 3.63 -16.82
N ILE A 191 12.30 4.36 -16.54
CA ILE A 191 10.99 3.77 -16.18
C ILE A 191 10.52 2.87 -17.32
N GLN A 192 10.21 1.61 -17.02
CA GLN A 192 9.64 0.68 -17.98
C GLN A 192 8.15 0.47 -17.71
N VAL A 193 7.28 1.08 -18.51
CA VAL A 193 5.84 0.79 -18.46
C VAL A 193 5.58 -0.58 -19.09
N LEU A 194 5.12 -1.53 -18.27
CA LEU A 194 4.81 -2.90 -18.68
C LEU A 194 3.37 -3.04 -19.14
N TYR A 195 2.46 -2.27 -18.53
CA TYR A 195 1.04 -2.26 -18.87
C TYR A 195 0.43 -0.91 -18.51
N ASP A 196 -0.30 -0.30 -19.44
CA ASP A 196 -1.09 0.89 -19.16
C ASP A 196 -2.50 0.70 -19.74
N GLY A 197 -3.37 0.14 -18.91
CA GLY A 197 -4.75 -0.13 -19.23
C GLY A 197 -5.70 0.86 -18.57
N PRO A 198 -7.00 0.70 -18.84
CA PRO A 198 -8.00 1.66 -18.41
C PRO A 198 -8.35 1.55 -16.92
N ARG A 199 -8.00 0.41 -16.28
CA ARG A 199 -8.17 0.18 -14.83
C ARG A 199 -6.88 -0.13 -14.09
N ARG A 200 -5.78 -0.44 -14.78
CA ARG A 200 -4.54 -0.84 -14.13
C ARG A 200 -3.35 -0.27 -14.87
N PHE A 201 -2.37 0.16 -14.11
CA PHE A 201 -1.06 0.57 -14.58
C PHE A 201 0.00 -0.30 -13.90
N VAL A 202 0.98 -0.74 -14.68
CA VAL A 202 2.12 -1.51 -14.19
C VAL A 202 3.41 -0.95 -14.79
N ALA A 203 4.35 -0.60 -13.94
CA ALA A 203 5.68 -0.17 -14.34
C ALA A 203 6.77 -0.87 -13.52
N GLN A 204 7.95 -1.01 -14.12
CA GLN A 204 9.15 -1.51 -13.48
C GLN A 204 10.20 -0.41 -13.39
N LEU A 205 10.79 -0.28 -12.21
CA LEU A 205 11.94 0.56 -11.90
C LEU A 205 13.10 -0.36 -11.52
N ALA A 206 14.32 -0.02 -11.90
CA ALA A 206 15.48 -0.84 -11.56
C ALA A 206 16.72 0.01 -11.25
N THR A 207 17.45 -0.39 -10.22
CA THR A 207 18.74 0.18 -9.84
C THR A 207 19.74 -0.94 -9.56
N ASP A 208 20.91 -0.87 -10.20
CA ASP A 208 22.05 -1.72 -9.89
C ASP A 208 22.96 -0.99 -8.89
N ILE A 209 23.42 -1.71 -7.87
CA ILE A 209 24.30 -1.21 -6.81
C ILE A 209 25.61 -1.99 -6.84
N TYR A 210 26.70 -1.25 -6.72
CA TYR A 210 28.06 -1.77 -6.76
C TYR A 210 28.87 -1.24 -5.59
N ASP A 211 29.80 -2.06 -5.10
CA ASP A 211 30.93 -1.56 -4.32
C ASP A 211 31.91 -0.90 -5.30
N HIS A 212 32.32 0.34 -4.98
CA HIS A 212 33.24 1.15 -5.77
C HIS A 212 34.57 1.32 -5.00
N PRO A 213 35.61 0.50 -5.26
CA PRO A 213 36.81 0.51 -4.42
C PRO A 213 37.83 1.62 -4.75
N LYS A 214 37.56 2.47 -5.74
CA LYS A 214 38.46 3.58 -6.09
C LYS A 214 38.04 4.84 -5.35
N TYR A 215 39.03 5.66 -5.04
CA TYR A 215 38.86 6.90 -4.30
C TYR A 215 38.96 8.09 -5.24
N LEU A 216 38.00 9.02 -5.16
CA LEU A 216 37.89 10.22 -6.00
C LEU A 216 38.03 9.96 -7.50
N ASP A 217 37.43 8.87 -7.97
CA ASP A 217 37.49 8.43 -9.36
C ASP A 217 36.12 7.88 -9.80
N ASP A 218 35.76 8.09 -11.05
CA ASP A 218 34.54 7.54 -11.65
C ASP A 218 34.80 6.26 -12.47
N ASP A 219 36.04 5.78 -12.52
CA ASP A 219 36.42 4.59 -13.31
C ASP A 219 35.85 3.29 -12.72
N THR A 220 34.79 2.81 -13.35
CA THR A 220 34.01 1.62 -13.00
C THR A 220 34.69 0.28 -13.32
N SER A 221 35.92 0.27 -13.86
CA SER A 221 36.64 -0.96 -14.26
C SER A 221 36.87 -1.97 -13.12
N SER A 222 36.82 -1.51 -11.87
CA SER A 222 37.00 -2.33 -10.67
C SER A 222 35.75 -2.46 -9.82
N ASP A 223 34.60 -2.01 -10.32
CA ASP A 223 33.34 -2.09 -9.58
C ASP A 223 32.92 -3.53 -9.37
N ILE A 224 32.44 -3.80 -8.16
CA ILE A 224 31.97 -5.13 -7.77
C ILE A 224 30.45 -5.07 -7.75
N PRO A 225 29.77 -5.82 -8.63
CA PRO A 225 28.31 -5.85 -8.62
C PRO A 225 27.80 -6.53 -7.35
N LEU A 226 26.88 -5.88 -6.65
CA LEU A 226 26.30 -6.39 -5.40
C LEU A 226 24.86 -6.84 -5.64
N VAL A 227 23.96 -5.92 -5.93
CA VAL A 227 22.54 -6.22 -6.07
C VAL A 227 21.89 -5.44 -7.21
N ARG A 228 20.82 -6.02 -7.76
CA ARG A 228 19.81 -5.32 -8.54
C ARG A 228 18.54 -5.20 -7.70
N LEU A 229 18.11 -3.96 -7.46
CA LEU A 229 16.80 -3.64 -6.92
C LEU A 229 15.81 -3.46 -8.06
N ILE A 230 14.67 -4.14 -8.00
CA ILE A 230 13.60 -4.02 -8.98
C ILE A 230 12.31 -3.71 -8.25
N PHE A 231 11.70 -2.57 -8.54
CA PHE A 231 10.39 -2.20 -8.01
C PHE A 231 9.37 -2.40 -9.13
N THR A 232 8.36 -3.23 -8.90
CA THR A 232 7.20 -3.37 -9.79
C THR A 232 6.03 -2.65 -9.15
N ILE A 233 5.70 -1.48 -9.69
CA ILE A 233 4.55 -0.67 -9.29
C ILE A 233 3.32 -1.25 -9.97
N ILE A 234 2.29 -1.56 -9.20
CA ILE A 234 0.99 -2.05 -9.65
C ILE A 234 -0.06 -1.09 -9.07
N PHE A 235 -0.53 -0.17 -9.91
CA PHE A 235 -1.57 0.78 -9.53
C PHE A 235 -2.90 0.35 -10.14
N ASN A 236 -3.84 -0.07 -9.30
CA ASN A 236 -5.22 -0.23 -9.73
C ASN A 236 -5.90 1.14 -9.73
N LYS A 237 -6.08 1.70 -10.93
CA LYS A 237 -6.62 3.05 -11.13
C LYS A 237 -8.02 3.21 -10.56
N VAL A 238 -8.73 2.12 -10.28
CA VAL A 238 -10.09 2.16 -9.70
C VAL A 238 -10.10 1.77 -8.23
N LYS A 239 -8.99 2.02 -7.53
CA LYS A 239 -8.84 1.84 -6.09
C LYS A 239 -8.08 3.01 -5.48
N LYS A 240 -8.03 3.05 -4.15
CA LYS A 240 -7.30 4.03 -3.33
C LYS A 240 -5.96 3.49 -2.82
N GLU A 241 -5.38 2.52 -3.53
CA GLU A 241 -4.12 1.85 -3.16
C GLU A 241 -3.18 1.70 -4.37
N VAL A 242 -1.89 1.59 -4.06
CA VAL A 242 -0.84 1.16 -4.98
C VAL A 242 0.04 0.10 -4.32
N ASN A 243 0.22 -1.01 -5.03
CA ASN A 243 1.07 -2.12 -4.62
C ASN A 243 2.46 -2.01 -5.26
N ILE A 244 3.52 -2.19 -4.48
CA ILE A 244 4.90 -2.18 -4.98
C ILE A 244 5.61 -3.44 -4.52
N ILE A 245 5.94 -4.31 -5.48
CA ILE A 245 6.77 -5.50 -5.26
C ILE A 245 8.23 -5.11 -5.43
N LYS A 246 9.06 -5.38 -4.42
CA LYS A 246 10.51 -5.15 -4.43
C LYS A 246 11.24 -6.48 -4.51
N ASP A 247 11.93 -6.73 -5.61
CA ASP A 247 12.87 -7.84 -5.72
C ASP A 247 14.29 -7.32 -5.50
N VAL A 248 14.99 -7.85 -4.50
CA VAL A 248 16.42 -7.63 -4.27
C VAL A 248 17.17 -8.85 -4.76
N LYS A 249 17.89 -8.70 -5.87
CA LYS A 249 18.57 -9.82 -6.55
C LYS A 249 20.07 -9.68 -6.45
N SER A 250 20.75 -10.75 -6.07
CA SER A 250 22.21 -10.81 -6.05
C SER A 250 22.78 -10.69 -7.45
N LEU A 251 23.81 -9.87 -7.58
CA LEU A 251 24.73 -9.81 -8.72
C LEU A 251 26.16 -10.23 -8.31
N LEU A 252 26.36 -10.54 -7.04
CA LEU A 252 27.63 -10.90 -6.43
C LEU A 252 28.14 -12.24 -6.99
N SER A 253 29.42 -12.28 -7.38
CA SER A 253 30.10 -13.53 -7.76
C SER A 253 30.77 -14.20 -6.56
N GLU A 254 30.72 -15.53 -6.51
CA GLU A 254 31.37 -16.34 -5.48
C GLU A 254 32.88 -16.09 -5.35
N LYS A 255 33.54 -15.59 -6.41
CA LYS A 255 34.96 -15.22 -6.39
C LYS A 255 35.25 -14.07 -5.43
N ILE A 256 34.28 -13.17 -5.27
CA ILE A 256 34.40 -11.99 -4.41
C ILE A 256 33.97 -12.32 -2.99
N SER A 257 32.81 -12.95 -2.84
CA SER A 257 32.28 -13.38 -1.55
C SER A 257 31.14 -14.38 -1.75
N PRO A 258 30.95 -15.37 -0.86
CA PRO A 258 29.86 -16.33 -1.00
C PRO A 258 28.48 -15.78 -0.63
N HIS A 259 28.41 -14.71 0.17
CA HIS A 259 27.16 -14.15 0.68
C HIS A 259 27.32 -12.70 1.16
N MET A 260 26.20 -11.97 1.20
CA MET A 260 26.09 -10.61 1.70
C MET A 260 24.85 -10.47 2.58
N LYS A 261 25.00 -9.79 3.73
CA LYS A 261 23.89 -9.35 4.56
C LYS A 261 23.31 -8.08 3.97
N VAL A 262 22.00 -8.04 3.82
CA VAL A 262 21.26 -6.90 3.31
C VAL A 262 20.25 -6.47 4.38
N GLN A 263 20.23 -5.17 4.66
CA GLN A 263 19.15 -4.50 5.39
C GLN A 263 18.50 -3.54 4.39
N PHE A 264 17.23 -3.75 4.07
CA PHE A 264 16.52 -2.99 3.04
C PHE A 264 15.20 -2.46 3.59
N SER A 265 15.01 -1.15 3.54
CA SER A 265 13.84 -0.50 4.11
C SER A 265 13.14 0.43 3.14
N ASN A 266 11.81 0.46 3.24
CA ASN A 266 11.04 1.61 2.79
C ASN A 266 10.90 2.58 3.97
N ARG A 267 10.98 3.87 3.68
CA ARG A 267 10.90 4.89 4.73
C ARG A 267 10.36 6.20 4.20
N GLY A 268 9.74 6.98 5.06
CA GLY A 268 9.33 8.33 4.71
C GLY A 268 8.53 9.05 5.78
N GLU A 269 8.54 10.37 5.67
CA GLU A 269 7.67 11.26 6.42
C GLU A 269 6.25 11.18 5.86
N VAL A 270 5.24 11.30 6.73
CA VAL A 270 3.84 11.28 6.33
C VAL A 270 3.18 12.60 6.72
N ASP A 271 3.18 13.55 5.79
CA ASP A 271 2.53 14.84 5.94
C ASP A 271 1.03 14.73 5.60
N LEU A 272 0.30 13.95 6.39
CA LEU A 272 -1.13 13.73 6.13
C LEU A 272 -1.93 14.94 6.60
N GLY A 273 -2.53 15.68 5.67
CA GLY A 273 -3.35 16.85 5.97
C GLY A 273 -3.34 17.90 4.88
N ASN A 274 -3.67 19.14 5.24
CA ASN A 274 -3.60 20.27 4.32
C ASN A 274 -3.34 21.59 5.05
N GLU A 275 -2.99 22.63 4.29
CA GLU A 275 -2.67 23.98 4.75
C GLU A 275 -3.69 24.60 5.73
N SER A 276 -4.97 24.22 5.62
CA SER A 276 -6.02 24.82 6.44
C SER A 276 -6.13 24.20 7.84
N VAL A 277 -5.76 22.93 7.99
CA VAL A 277 -5.95 22.17 9.25
C VAL A 277 -4.65 21.68 9.88
N GLY A 278 -3.54 21.71 9.13
CA GLY A 278 -2.24 21.19 9.51
C GLY A 278 -2.03 19.73 9.10
N TYR A 279 -0.81 19.24 9.33
CA TYR A 279 -0.31 17.93 8.89
C TYR A 279 -0.06 16.95 10.05
N HIS A 280 -0.42 17.33 11.28
CA HIS A 280 -0.28 16.46 12.44
C HIS A 280 -1.26 15.29 12.38
N SER A 281 -0.76 14.11 12.70
CA SER A 281 -1.50 12.85 12.74
C SER A 281 -1.28 12.10 14.05
N TYR A 282 -2.27 11.29 14.40
CA TYR A 282 -2.10 10.16 15.30
C TYR A 282 -1.60 8.97 14.48
N PHE A 283 -0.79 8.07 15.03
CA PHE A 283 -0.20 7.01 14.23
C PHE A 283 0.18 5.78 15.05
N HIS A 284 -0.07 4.61 14.44
CA HIS A 284 0.26 3.33 15.04
C HIS A 284 0.89 2.37 14.02
N PHE A 285 1.76 1.47 14.46
CA PHE A 285 2.41 0.46 13.64
C PHE A 285 2.12 -0.95 14.16
N TYR A 286 1.13 -1.61 13.56
CA TYR A 286 0.73 -2.97 13.87
C TYR A 286 1.77 -3.97 13.34
N THR A 287 2.56 -4.58 14.22
CA THR A 287 3.73 -5.40 13.88
C THR A 287 3.64 -6.83 14.45
N GLU A 288 4.09 -7.83 13.69
CA GLU A 288 4.22 -9.21 14.21
C GLU A 288 5.41 -9.37 15.17
N GLY A 289 6.43 -8.53 15.00
CA GLY A 289 7.55 -8.45 15.90
C GLY A 289 7.15 -7.84 17.25
N VAL A 290 7.99 -8.06 18.26
CA VAL A 290 7.92 -7.36 19.54
C VAL A 290 9.35 -6.99 19.93
N HIS A 291 9.54 -5.82 20.53
CA HIS A 291 10.86 -5.38 20.95
C HIS A 291 10.80 -4.37 22.10
N GLY A 292 11.67 -4.60 23.08
CA GLY A 292 11.88 -3.65 24.17
C GLY A 292 10.64 -3.41 25.02
N VAL A 293 10.41 -2.14 25.33
CA VAL A 293 9.20 -1.62 26.02
C VAL A 293 8.32 -0.81 25.07
N GLU A 294 8.84 -0.56 23.86
CA GLU A 294 8.26 0.24 22.81
C GLU A 294 7.20 -0.54 22.02
N ASP A 295 7.43 -1.84 21.83
CA ASP A 295 6.51 -2.77 21.18
C ASP A 295 6.44 -4.06 22.00
N THR A 296 5.31 -4.26 22.67
CA THR A 296 5.15 -5.37 23.61
C THR A 296 4.16 -6.44 23.16
N GLU A 297 3.43 -6.21 22.07
CA GLU A 297 2.32 -7.06 21.63
C GLU A 297 2.45 -7.43 20.15
N LYS A 298 1.97 -8.62 19.79
CA LYS A 298 2.01 -9.09 18.41
C LYS A 298 0.72 -8.69 17.72
N GLU A 299 0.80 -7.69 16.86
CA GLU A 299 -0.33 -7.05 16.19
C GLU A 299 -0.35 -7.30 14.66
N GLY A 300 0.65 -8.01 14.14
CA GLY A 300 0.73 -8.40 12.73
C GLY A 300 -0.54 -9.12 12.25
N LEU A 301 -1.01 -8.76 11.05
CA LEU A 301 -2.26 -9.24 10.49
C LEU A 301 -2.05 -10.54 9.68
N PRO A 302 -3.01 -11.48 9.68
CA PRO A 302 -2.86 -12.76 9.00
C PRO A 302 -2.92 -12.61 7.47
N THR A 303 -2.13 -13.43 6.76
CA THR A 303 -2.16 -13.55 5.30
C THR A 303 -2.08 -15.00 4.84
N VAL A 304 -2.63 -15.27 3.64
CA VAL A 304 -2.45 -16.55 2.94
C VAL A 304 -1.04 -16.73 2.33
N TYR A 305 -0.22 -15.68 2.29
CA TYR A 305 1.11 -15.72 1.71
C TYR A 305 2.17 -16.16 2.74
N ASN A 306 2.27 -17.47 2.93
CA ASN A 306 3.29 -18.09 3.79
C ASN A 306 4.64 -18.29 3.09
N SER A 307 5.53 -19.07 3.70
CA SER A 307 6.87 -19.39 3.17
C SER A 307 6.90 -20.01 1.78
N GLU A 308 5.80 -20.60 1.29
CA GLU A 308 5.73 -21.15 -0.07
C GLU A 308 5.73 -20.05 -1.15
N TRP A 309 5.44 -18.81 -0.76
CA TRP A 309 5.37 -17.65 -1.66
C TRP A 309 6.70 -16.88 -1.77
N THR A 310 7.75 -17.31 -1.06
CA THR A 310 9.08 -16.70 -1.15
C THR A 310 10.17 -17.74 -1.40
N LEU A 311 11.28 -17.30 -2.01
CA LEU A 311 12.49 -18.09 -2.17
C LEU A 311 13.46 -17.94 -0.99
N LEU A 312 13.26 -16.90 -0.17
CA LEU A 312 14.14 -16.52 0.93
C LEU A 312 13.32 -15.81 2.01
N LYS A 313 13.48 -16.25 3.25
CA LYS A 313 12.90 -15.59 4.43
C LYS A 313 13.82 -14.48 4.94
N THR A 314 13.28 -13.59 5.76
CA THR A 314 14.11 -12.69 6.58
C THR A 314 15.00 -13.49 7.55
N GLN A 315 16.02 -12.85 8.10
CA GLN A 315 16.95 -13.45 9.05
C GLN A 315 16.23 -13.92 10.31
N ASP A 316 16.72 -15.01 10.89
CA ASP A 316 16.27 -15.50 12.19
C ASP A 316 17.23 -15.01 13.28
N PRO A 317 16.87 -13.99 14.08
CA PRO A 317 17.73 -13.46 15.12
C PRO A 317 18.13 -14.50 16.18
N LYS A 318 17.33 -15.58 16.36
CA LYS A 318 17.69 -16.67 17.29
C LYS A 318 18.85 -17.51 16.78
N ASN A 319 19.12 -17.47 15.49
CA ASN A 319 20.17 -18.23 14.82
C ASN A 319 21.40 -17.39 14.43
N ASP A 320 21.42 -16.09 14.76
CA ASP A 320 22.53 -15.16 14.49
C ASP A 320 23.91 -15.66 14.97
N GLY A 321 23.95 -16.48 16.02
CA GLY A 321 25.19 -17.08 16.51
C GLY A 321 25.96 -17.90 15.46
N ASN A 322 25.25 -18.40 14.43
CA ASN A 322 25.82 -19.15 13.32
C ASN A 322 26.28 -18.26 12.16
N GLU A 323 25.85 -16.99 12.13
CA GLU A 323 26.22 -16.03 11.10
C GLU A 323 27.60 -15.42 11.36
N PRO A 324 28.27 -14.87 10.34
CA PRO A 324 29.47 -14.06 10.53
C PRO A 324 29.26 -12.93 11.56
N PRO A 325 30.28 -12.55 12.36
CA PRO A 325 30.12 -11.54 13.42
C PRO A 325 29.52 -10.21 12.97
N ALA A 326 29.79 -9.75 11.74
CA ALA A 326 29.24 -8.51 11.21
C ALA A 326 27.75 -8.58 10.83
N TYR A 327 27.12 -9.76 10.87
CA TYR A 327 25.72 -9.97 10.47
C TYR A 327 24.80 -10.19 11.68
N ARG A 328 25.34 -10.12 12.90
CA ARG A 328 24.65 -10.47 14.14
C ARG A 328 24.08 -9.24 14.82
N GLY A 329 22.91 -9.38 15.44
CA GLY A 329 22.27 -8.31 16.20
C GLY A 329 21.85 -7.15 15.30
N LEU A 330 21.43 -7.47 14.09
CA LEU A 330 20.90 -6.50 13.13
C LEU A 330 19.38 -6.55 13.04
N SER A 331 18.77 -7.71 13.35
CA SER A 331 17.33 -7.91 13.21
C SER A 331 16.68 -8.08 14.58
N ALA A 332 15.64 -7.32 14.87
CA ALA A 332 14.82 -7.52 16.07
C ALA A 332 13.94 -8.77 15.97
N CYS A 333 13.39 -9.06 14.78
CA CYS A 333 12.48 -10.19 14.58
C CYS A 333 12.68 -10.95 13.26
N GLY A 334 12.06 -12.14 13.20
CA GLY A 334 12.13 -13.08 12.08
C GLY A 334 12.32 -14.54 12.53
N PRO A 335 12.38 -15.50 11.59
CA PRO A 335 12.33 -15.31 10.14
C PRO A 335 10.90 -15.27 9.61
N PHE A 336 10.64 -14.35 8.68
CA PHE A 336 9.35 -14.16 8.01
C PHE A 336 9.47 -14.41 6.49
N PRO A 337 8.40 -14.91 5.83
CA PRO A 337 7.12 -15.30 6.43
C PRO A 337 7.20 -16.68 7.11
N GLN A 338 6.30 -16.88 8.06
CA GLN A 338 6.10 -18.13 8.78
C GLN A 338 5.65 -19.24 7.82
N ASP A 339 5.89 -20.50 8.17
CA ASP A 339 5.41 -21.64 7.35
C ASP A 339 3.89 -21.81 7.42
N THR A 340 3.30 -21.44 8.56
CA THR A 340 1.86 -21.47 8.84
C THR A 340 1.50 -20.22 9.61
N ASN A 341 0.27 -19.71 9.44
CA ASN A 341 -0.20 -18.48 10.09
C ASN A 341 0.75 -17.31 9.81
N ALA A 342 1.09 -17.12 8.53
CA ALA A 342 1.96 -16.04 8.13
C ALA A 342 1.26 -14.70 8.31
N THR A 343 2.05 -13.66 8.55
CA THR A 343 1.55 -12.32 8.83
C THR A 343 2.18 -11.25 7.93
N PHE A 344 1.57 -10.08 7.95
CA PHE A 344 2.08 -8.83 7.39
C PHE A 344 1.86 -7.70 8.40
N ASP A 345 2.66 -6.65 8.32
CA ASP A 345 2.60 -5.52 9.27
C ASP A 345 1.96 -4.30 8.62
N VAL A 346 1.38 -3.38 9.40
CA VAL A 346 0.67 -2.20 8.89
C VAL A 346 1.02 -0.96 9.69
N ALA A 347 1.56 0.07 9.03
CA ALA A 347 1.66 1.41 9.60
C ALA A 347 0.43 2.23 9.18
N THR A 348 -0.15 2.98 10.11
CA THR A 348 -1.27 3.90 9.86
C THR A 348 -0.96 5.30 10.38
N ALA A 349 -1.54 6.31 9.74
CA ALA A 349 -1.56 7.68 10.26
C ALA A 349 -2.94 8.29 10.02
N ILE A 350 -3.49 8.95 11.02
CA ILE A 350 -4.85 9.49 11.05
C ILE A 350 -4.78 10.99 11.26
N ASN A 351 -5.28 11.78 10.31
CA ASN A 351 -5.50 13.21 10.52
C ASN A 351 -7.00 13.48 10.71
N PRO A 352 -7.49 13.60 11.95
CA PRO A 352 -8.92 13.74 12.22
C PRO A 352 -9.50 15.09 11.80
N ARG A 353 -8.66 16.11 11.63
CA ARG A 353 -9.10 17.43 11.18
C ARG A 353 -9.38 17.45 9.68
N SER A 354 -8.54 16.77 8.90
CA SER A 354 -8.75 16.59 7.47
C SER A 354 -9.69 15.41 7.16
N LYS A 355 -9.91 14.50 8.11
CA LYS A 355 -10.70 13.25 7.99
C LYS A 355 -10.13 12.26 6.98
N HIS A 356 -8.82 12.04 7.02
CA HIS A 356 -8.14 11.08 6.17
C HIS A 356 -7.27 10.13 6.98
N VAL A 357 -7.05 8.95 6.42
CA VAL A 357 -6.14 7.92 6.95
C VAL A 357 -5.16 7.54 5.85
N TRP A 358 -3.88 7.59 6.18
CA TRP A 358 -2.81 6.99 5.37
C TRP A 358 -2.47 5.61 5.92
N PHE A 359 -2.07 4.70 5.05
CA PHE A 359 -1.54 3.41 5.46
C PHE A 359 -0.42 2.90 4.56
N ALA A 360 0.47 2.09 5.15
CA ALA A 360 1.45 1.27 4.46
C ALA A 360 1.48 -0.13 5.06
N ALA A 361 1.21 -1.17 4.25
CA ALA A 361 1.26 -2.56 4.69
C ALA A 361 2.46 -3.30 4.10
N PHE A 362 3.18 -4.08 4.89
CA PHE A 362 4.47 -4.69 4.58
C PHE A 362 4.41 -6.21 4.67
N TRP A 363 4.71 -6.88 3.55
CA TRP A 363 4.85 -8.34 3.51
C TRP A 363 6.19 -8.77 2.90
N PRO A 364 6.87 -9.80 3.44
CA PRO A 364 6.59 -10.44 4.73
C PRO A 364 6.64 -9.44 5.89
N SER A 365 6.19 -9.82 7.09
CA SER A 365 6.44 -9.01 8.30
C SER A 365 7.92 -8.61 8.40
N LEU A 366 8.13 -7.45 9.00
CA LEU A 366 9.38 -6.72 9.04
C LEU A 366 10.35 -7.36 10.03
N SER A 367 11.64 -7.20 9.74
CA SER A 367 12.68 -7.54 10.71
C SER A 367 12.86 -6.45 11.74
N ASP A 368 12.71 -5.19 11.31
CA ASP A 368 12.87 -3.98 12.10
C ASP A 368 11.89 -2.90 11.62
N TRP A 369 11.41 -2.09 12.56
CA TRP A 369 10.34 -1.12 12.31
C TRP A 369 10.47 0.08 13.24
N ASN A 370 9.99 1.23 12.80
CA ASN A 370 9.85 2.42 13.64
C ASN A 370 8.89 3.42 12.98
N ILE A 371 7.86 3.91 13.65
CA ILE A 371 6.93 4.93 13.12
C ILE A 371 7.30 6.38 13.52
N ASP A 372 8.15 6.54 14.53
CA ASP A 372 8.78 7.81 14.93
C ASP A 372 10.27 7.82 14.55
N GLY A 373 10.57 7.37 13.32
CA GLY A 373 11.90 7.01 12.87
C GLY A 373 12.81 8.17 12.46
N TRP A 374 12.45 9.43 12.76
CA TRP A 374 13.18 10.59 12.24
C TRP A 374 14.66 10.59 12.67
N GLU A 375 15.00 10.11 13.87
CA GLU A 375 16.40 10.03 14.32
C GLU A 375 17.25 9.03 13.48
N TYR A 376 16.58 8.12 12.76
CA TYR A 376 17.16 6.99 12.03
C TYR A 376 16.98 7.09 10.50
N TRP A 377 16.45 8.21 9.98
CA TRP A 377 16.11 8.37 8.55
C TRP A 377 17.28 8.03 7.60
N TRP A 378 18.51 8.23 8.05
CA TRP A 378 19.76 8.12 7.28
C TRP A 378 20.48 6.78 7.43
N ARG A 379 19.99 5.82 8.23
CA ARG A 379 20.66 4.51 8.39
C ARG A 379 19.69 3.34 8.58
N SER A 380 20.19 2.13 8.43
CA SER A 380 19.47 0.92 8.86
C SER A 380 19.30 0.87 10.37
N LEU A 381 18.26 0.19 10.83
CA LEU A 381 18.04 -0.12 12.23
C LEU A 381 18.91 -1.31 12.65
N ASP A 382 19.09 -1.50 13.95
CA ASP A 382 19.64 -2.73 14.52
C ASP A 382 18.84 -3.20 15.73
N ASP A 383 19.22 -4.36 16.29
CA ASP A 383 18.50 -4.98 17.41
C ASP A 383 18.53 -4.20 18.74
N LYS A 384 19.24 -3.07 18.81
CA LYS A 384 19.36 -2.20 19.99
C LYS A 384 18.71 -0.85 19.77
N ASP A 385 18.35 -0.53 18.54
CA ASP A 385 17.54 0.64 18.28
C ASP A 385 16.14 0.46 18.88
N PRO A 386 15.44 1.55 19.22
CA PRO A 386 14.03 1.48 19.58
C PRO A 386 13.18 1.14 18.35
N HIS A 387 12.18 0.29 18.55
CA HIS A 387 11.19 -0.07 17.54
C HIS A 387 9.82 0.52 17.91
N TYR A 388 9.73 1.86 17.85
CA TYR A 388 8.49 2.56 18.22
C TYR A 388 7.34 2.21 17.27
N ILE A 389 6.21 1.82 17.85
CA ILE A 389 4.94 1.61 17.15
C ILE A 389 3.97 2.79 17.32
N ASP A 390 4.28 3.74 18.20
CA ASP A 390 3.58 5.01 18.41
C ASP A 390 4.60 6.16 18.58
N ALA A 391 4.18 7.39 18.88
CA ALA A 391 5.12 8.47 19.19
C ALA A 391 6.06 8.14 20.36
N ALA A 392 7.34 8.47 20.19
CA ALA A 392 8.35 8.09 21.15
C ALA A 392 8.18 8.79 22.52
N TRP A 393 8.11 8.00 23.61
CA TRP A 393 8.04 8.37 25.04
C TRP A 393 6.84 9.22 25.52
N TYR A 394 5.70 8.58 25.80
CA TYR A 394 4.54 9.20 26.47
C TYR A 394 4.81 9.81 27.87
N THR A 395 5.89 9.36 28.54
CA THR A 395 6.25 9.75 29.92
C THR A 395 7.33 10.82 30.01
N ASP A 396 7.98 11.18 28.88
CA ASP A 396 8.93 12.29 28.86
C ASP A 396 8.16 13.60 28.64
N PRO A 397 7.99 14.46 29.66
CA PRO A 397 7.25 15.71 29.53
C PRO A 397 7.95 16.73 28.62
N THR A 398 9.14 16.42 28.11
CA THR A 398 9.90 17.26 27.18
C THR A 398 9.69 16.90 25.72
N LYS A 399 9.06 15.76 25.41
CA LYS A 399 8.75 15.33 24.04
C LYS A 399 7.29 15.61 23.68
N GLU A 400 7.07 15.95 22.42
CA GLU A 400 5.72 16.20 21.89
C GLU A 400 4.94 14.89 21.89
N LYS A 401 3.75 14.90 22.52
CA LYS A 401 2.78 13.82 22.43
C LYS A 401 2.04 13.88 21.10
N GLU A 402 1.39 12.79 20.73
CA GLU A 402 0.49 12.79 19.58
C GLU A 402 -0.63 13.85 19.74
N PRO A 403 -1.04 14.49 18.63
CA PRO A 403 -0.66 14.22 17.24
C PRO A 403 0.65 14.92 16.80
N LYS A 404 1.48 14.22 16.01
CA LYS A 404 2.78 14.66 15.43
C LYS A 404 2.86 14.26 13.94
N ILE A 405 3.93 14.61 13.22
CA ILE A 405 4.24 14.08 11.89
C ILE A 405 5.08 12.80 12.04
N PRO A 406 4.58 11.62 11.62
CA PRO A 406 5.34 10.37 11.72
C PRO A 406 6.38 10.23 10.61
N PHE A 407 7.41 9.44 10.89
CA PHE A 407 8.39 8.99 9.92
C PHE A 407 8.51 7.47 10.00
N TYR A 408 7.84 6.76 9.09
CA TYR A 408 7.85 5.31 9.10
C TYR A 408 9.17 4.77 8.54
N ILE A 409 9.64 3.69 9.13
CA ILE A 409 10.70 2.82 8.63
C ILE A 409 10.16 1.40 8.74
N GLY A 410 10.03 0.73 7.60
CA GLY A 410 9.80 -0.71 7.57
C GLY A 410 10.97 -1.40 6.88
N GLU A 411 11.74 -2.19 7.63
CA GLU A 411 12.99 -2.81 7.20
C GLU A 411 12.92 -4.34 7.17
N TRP A 412 13.45 -4.91 6.08
CA TRP A 412 13.69 -6.34 5.95
C TRP A 412 15.18 -6.64 5.96
N ASP A 413 15.52 -7.66 6.73
CA ASP A 413 16.88 -8.11 6.92
C ASP A 413 17.04 -9.53 6.41
N PHE A 414 18.00 -9.78 5.52
CA PHE A 414 18.20 -11.09 4.91
C PHE A 414 19.62 -11.29 4.38
N VAL A 415 20.01 -12.55 4.18
CA VAL A 415 21.31 -12.91 3.62
C VAL A 415 21.13 -13.42 2.19
N LEU A 416 21.67 -12.67 1.22
CA LEU A 416 21.75 -13.09 -0.17
C LEU A 416 23.04 -13.85 -0.42
N LYS A 417 22.94 -14.92 -1.20
CA LYS A 417 24.09 -15.67 -1.68
C LYS A 417 24.61 -15.11 -2.99
N ALA A 418 25.87 -15.41 -3.32
CA ALA A 418 26.38 -15.21 -4.67
C ALA A 418 25.54 -15.96 -5.71
N VAL A 419 25.53 -15.44 -6.95
CA VAL A 419 24.66 -15.93 -8.03
C VAL A 419 24.83 -17.42 -8.35
N GLU A 420 26.01 -17.98 -8.09
CA GLU A 420 26.34 -19.38 -8.31
C GLU A 420 25.69 -20.35 -7.28
N TYR A 421 25.18 -19.85 -6.15
CA TYR A 421 24.66 -20.66 -5.04
C TYR A 421 23.13 -20.70 -4.91
N ALA A 422 22.39 -20.50 -6.01
CA ALA A 422 20.93 -20.59 -6.00
C ALA A 422 20.42 -21.93 -5.40
N PRO A 423 19.33 -21.94 -4.60
CA PRO A 423 18.46 -20.80 -4.24
C PRO A 423 19.04 -19.90 -3.13
N GLY A 424 18.41 -18.74 -2.91
CA GLY A 424 18.86 -17.71 -1.96
C GLY A 424 19.58 -16.53 -2.60
N ILE A 425 19.36 -16.31 -3.90
CA ILE A 425 19.93 -15.19 -4.67
C ILE A 425 18.93 -14.04 -4.86
N GLN A 426 17.72 -14.15 -4.29
CA GLN A 426 16.66 -13.17 -4.40
C GLN A 426 15.82 -13.15 -3.12
N PHE A 427 15.56 -11.95 -2.61
CA PHE A 427 14.52 -11.66 -1.63
C PHE A 427 13.38 -10.88 -2.30
N ARG A 428 12.16 -11.03 -1.78
CA ARG A 428 11.00 -10.26 -2.22
C ARG A 428 10.29 -9.65 -1.01
N GLY A 429 10.17 -8.33 -1.02
CA GLY A 429 9.26 -7.58 -0.16
C GLY A 429 8.11 -6.98 -0.98
N VAL A 430 6.99 -6.71 -0.34
CA VAL A 430 5.81 -6.05 -0.90
C VAL A 430 5.43 -4.94 0.05
N THR A 431 5.10 -3.77 -0.50
CA THR A 431 4.40 -2.74 0.28
C THR A 431 3.21 -2.24 -0.50
N MET A 432 2.10 -2.13 0.19
CA MET A 432 0.88 -1.51 -0.29
C MET A 432 0.73 -0.17 0.39
N TYR A 433 0.62 0.91 -0.40
CA TYR A 433 0.36 2.27 0.10
C TYR A 433 -1.04 2.71 -0.27
N GLY A 434 -1.71 3.49 0.58
CA GLY A 434 -2.98 4.11 0.22
C GLY A 434 -3.38 5.26 1.14
N VAL A 435 -4.41 5.98 0.70
CA VAL A 435 -5.04 7.04 1.48
C VAL A 435 -6.56 6.93 1.31
N VAL A 436 -7.28 6.93 2.42
CA VAL A 436 -8.74 6.80 2.47
C VAL A 436 -9.36 7.91 3.31
N ASN A 437 -10.69 8.00 3.28
CA ASN A 437 -11.43 8.79 4.26
C ASN A 437 -11.35 8.11 5.64
N GLN A 438 -11.42 8.88 6.72
CA GLN A 438 -11.57 8.33 8.06
C GLN A 438 -13.04 7.98 8.32
N HIS A 439 -13.33 6.70 8.54
CA HIS A 439 -14.65 6.16 8.87
C HIS A 439 -14.73 5.78 10.35
N ASP A 440 -13.92 4.81 10.76
CA ASP A 440 -13.86 4.25 12.10
C ASP A 440 -12.44 4.06 12.62
N ALA A 441 -11.43 4.57 11.89
CA ALA A 441 -10.06 4.59 12.38
C ALA A 441 -9.98 5.38 13.68
N LEU A 442 -9.41 4.76 14.70
CA LEU A 442 -9.19 5.33 16.02
C LEU A 442 -7.76 5.04 16.45
N ASP A 443 -7.22 5.96 17.23
CA ASP A 443 -5.95 5.84 17.92
C ASP A 443 -6.23 6.02 19.42
N ASP A 444 -5.56 5.26 20.28
CA ASP A 444 -5.82 5.27 21.72
C ASP A 444 -5.47 6.62 22.38
N ASP A 445 -4.60 7.42 21.77
CA ASP A 445 -4.28 8.77 22.23
C ASP A 445 -5.15 9.85 21.58
N MET A 446 -6.09 9.50 20.69
CA MET A 446 -6.94 10.47 20.00
C MET A 446 -8.02 11.10 20.89
N ASP A 447 -8.11 12.44 20.84
CA ASP A 447 -9.14 13.21 21.54
C ASP A 447 -10.55 12.92 20.99
N GLY A 448 -11.53 12.68 21.88
CA GLY A 448 -12.94 12.58 21.51
C GLY A 448 -13.45 11.15 21.23
N LYS A 449 -12.80 10.11 21.79
CA LYS A 449 -13.23 8.70 21.75
C LYS A 449 -14.76 8.55 21.78
N HIS A 450 -15.34 7.97 20.72
CA HIS A 450 -16.77 7.69 20.64
C HIS A 450 -17.07 6.29 21.22
N GLY A 451 -17.20 6.17 22.55
CA GLY A 451 -17.66 4.92 23.22
C GLY A 451 -16.59 4.15 24.03
N GLU A 452 -16.94 2.95 24.51
CA GLU A 452 -16.21 2.11 25.49
C GLU A 452 -14.87 1.51 25.00
N TYR A 453 -14.32 1.94 23.86
CA TYR A 453 -13.13 1.35 23.25
C TYR A 453 -11.88 2.20 23.57
N GLU A 454 -10.93 1.60 24.28
CA GLU A 454 -9.59 2.11 24.61
C GLU A 454 -8.55 1.37 23.73
N GLU A 455 -8.75 1.31 22.41
CA GLU A 455 -7.93 0.48 21.50
C GLU A 455 -7.68 1.16 20.15
N ASN A 456 -6.52 0.90 19.55
CA ASN A 456 -6.16 1.31 18.19
C ASN A 456 -6.97 0.52 17.16
N ILE A 457 -7.61 1.21 16.21
CA ILE A 457 -8.48 0.60 15.19
C ILE A 457 -8.03 1.00 13.78
N ILE A 458 -7.72 0.00 12.95
CA ILE A 458 -7.48 0.18 11.52
C ILE A 458 -8.80 0.53 10.83
N ASP A 459 -8.79 1.56 9.98
CA ASP A 459 -9.97 1.95 9.21
C ASP A 459 -10.52 0.78 8.40
N ARG A 460 -11.84 0.63 8.40
CA ARG A 460 -12.54 -0.40 7.63
C ARG A 460 -12.30 -0.38 6.13
N GLU A 461 -12.08 0.79 5.51
CA GLU A 461 -11.77 0.86 4.07
C GLU A 461 -10.33 0.40 3.83
N VAL A 462 -9.43 0.66 4.79
CA VAL A 462 -8.07 0.09 4.77
C VAL A 462 -8.17 -1.43 4.87
N MET A 463 -8.89 -1.98 5.86
CA MET A 463 -9.09 -3.43 6.00
C MET A 463 -9.69 -4.08 4.75
N TYR A 464 -10.68 -3.44 4.10
CA TYR A 464 -11.22 -3.90 2.83
C TYR A 464 -10.13 -4.15 1.78
N TYR A 465 -9.20 -3.20 1.62
CA TYR A 465 -8.13 -3.32 0.63
C TYR A 465 -6.99 -4.25 1.07
N LEU A 466 -6.71 -4.31 2.36
CA LEU A 466 -5.73 -5.25 2.93
C LEU A 466 -6.19 -6.69 2.72
N ASP A 467 -7.44 -7.01 3.03
CA ASP A 467 -8.00 -8.34 2.79
C ASP A 467 -8.04 -8.67 1.30
N GLU A 468 -8.41 -7.72 0.44
CA GLU A 468 -8.39 -7.96 -1.00
C GLU A 468 -6.98 -8.26 -1.55
N THR A 469 -5.92 -7.76 -0.90
CA THR A 469 -4.54 -7.92 -1.35
C THR A 469 -3.87 -9.13 -0.71
N PHE A 470 -3.99 -9.27 0.61
CA PHE A 470 -3.28 -10.24 1.45
C PHE A 470 -4.11 -11.47 1.82
N ASN A 471 -5.44 -11.42 1.65
CA ASN A 471 -6.38 -12.54 1.82
C ASN A 471 -7.39 -12.59 0.65
N PRO A 472 -6.91 -12.56 -0.62
CA PRO A 472 -7.81 -12.47 -1.76
C PRO A 472 -8.69 -13.71 -1.84
N TRP A 473 -9.92 -13.52 -2.33
CA TRP A 473 -10.79 -14.63 -2.72
C TRP A 473 -10.13 -15.44 -3.84
N ASP A 474 -9.76 -16.68 -3.55
CA ASP A 474 -8.95 -17.48 -4.45
C ASP A 474 -9.79 -18.43 -5.34
N LEU A 475 -9.10 -19.25 -6.15
CA LEU A 475 -9.77 -20.25 -7.00
C LEU A 475 -10.38 -21.39 -6.17
N LEU A 476 -9.81 -21.73 -5.01
CA LEU A 476 -10.34 -22.74 -4.13
C LEU A 476 -11.66 -22.28 -3.51
N ASP A 477 -11.71 -21.04 -3.00
CA ASP A 477 -12.91 -20.37 -2.48
C ASP A 477 -13.97 -20.26 -3.57
N ALA A 478 -13.56 -19.85 -4.77
CA ALA A 478 -14.45 -19.79 -5.93
C ALA A 478 -15.03 -21.16 -6.27
N VAL A 479 -14.26 -22.26 -6.15
CA VAL A 479 -14.72 -23.62 -6.44
C VAL A 479 -15.54 -24.23 -5.29
N HIS A 480 -15.41 -23.73 -4.06
CA HIS A 480 -16.12 -24.22 -2.86
C HIS A 480 -17.17 -23.21 -2.39
N LYS A 481 -18.28 -23.16 -3.14
CA LYS A 481 -19.36 -22.24 -2.82
C LYS A 481 -20.34 -22.81 -1.79
N HIS A 482 -20.63 -22.02 -0.76
CA HIS A 482 -21.53 -22.38 0.35
C HIS A 482 -22.85 -21.60 0.37
N THR A 483 -22.98 -20.58 -0.50
CA THR A 483 -24.15 -19.70 -0.56
C THR A 483 -24.79 -19.68 -1.95
N MET A 484 -26.07 -19.31 -1.99
CA MET A 484 -26.81 -19.03 -3.22
C MET A 484 -27.21 -17.57 -3.22
N ARG A 485 -26.96 -16.84 -4.31
CA ARG A 485 -27.27 -15.40 -4.39
C ARG A 485 -28.59 -15.18 -5.12
N TRP A 486 -29.47 -14.41 -4.52
CA TRP A 486 -30.78 -14.04 -5.04
C TRP A 486 -30.79 -12.59 -5.47
N VAL A 487 -31.70 -12.28 -6.39
CA VAL A 487 -32.03 -10.92 -6.80
C VAL A 487 -33.55 -10.78 -6.78
N GLU A 488 -34.04 -9.74 -6.12
CA GLU A 488 -35.45 -9.39 -6.06
C GLU A 488 -35.66 -7.93 -6.45
N PHE A 489 -36.73 -7.66 -7.19
CA PHE A 489 -37.17 -6.31 -7.55
C PHE A 489 -38.51 -6.06 -6.84
N LYS A 490 -38.54 -5.16 -5.86
CA LYS A 490 -39.72 -4.92 -5.04
C LYS A 490 -39.94 -3.42 -4.86
N THR A 491 -41.21 -3.04 -4.71
CA THR A 491 -41.60 -1.67 -4.35
C THR A 491 -41.81 -1.60 -2.84
N ALA A 492 -41.20 -0.61 -2.19
CA ALA A 492 -41.41 -0.36 -0.78
C ALA A 492 -42.88 0.01 -0.51
N LYS A 493 -43.45 -0.56 0.55
CA LYS A 493 -44.83 -0.28 0.98
C LYS A 493 -44.95 1.16 1.48
N SER A 494 -46.18 1.58 1.78
CA SER A 494 -46.48 2.90 2.35
C SER A 494 -45.81 3.17 3.70
N ASP A 495 -45.36 2.13 4.40
CA ASP A 495 -44.63 2.20 5.67
C ASP A 495 -43.10 2.08 5.49
N GLY A 496 -42.58 2.15 4.25
CA GLY A 496 -41.15 2.07 3.96
C GLY A 496 -40.57 0.68 4.14
N THR A 497 -41.38 -0.37 4.02
CA THR A 497 -40.92 -1.76 4.21
C THR A 497 -40.97 -2.60 2.94
N ILE A 498 -40.01 -3.53 2.85
CA ILE A 498 -39.97 -4.63 1.87
C ILE A 498 -39.87 -5.95 2.62
N THR A 499 -40.62 -6.96 2.17
CA THR A 499 -40.50 -8.34 2.67
C THR A 499 -39.90 -9.21 1.58
N LEU A 500 -38.71 -9.77 1.85
CA LEU A 500 -37.98 -10.69 0.97
C LEU A 500 -38.67 -12.06 0.93
N ASP A 501 -38.54 -12.79 -0.18
CA ASP A 501 -39.17 -14.11 -0.28
C ASP A 501 -38.43 -15.15 0.59
N ARG A 502 -37.12 -14.95 0.77
CA ARG A 502 -36.23 -15.83 1.54
C ARG A 502 -35.49 -15.05 2.63
N THR A 503 -35.06 -15.75 3.66
CA THR A 503 -34.27 -15.17 4.76
C THR A 503 -32.82 -15.06 4.30
N PRO A 504 -32.24 -13.86 4.20
CA PRO A 504 -30.82 -13.69 3.96
C PRO A 504 -29.99 -14.38 5.04
N ILE A 505 -28.75 -14.73 4.71
CA ILE A 505 -27.77 -15.06 5.74
C ILE A 505 -27.61 -13.87 6.68
N GLU A 506 -27.51 -14.16 7.96
CA GLU A 506 -27.21 -13.15 8.96
C GLU A 506 -25.73 -12.79 8.85
N VAL A 507 -25.48 -11.51 8.60
CA VAL A 507 -24.13 -10.93 8.59
C VAL A 507 -24.14 -9.81 9.61
N PRO A 508 -23.19 -9.78 10.56
CA PRO A 508 -23.03 -8.67 11.50
C PRO A 508 -22.95 -7.32 10.78
N ASP A 509 -23.54 -6.28 11.36
CA ASP A 509 -23.59 -4.96 10.73
C ASP A 509 -22.19 -4.40 10.43
N ASP A 510 -21.24 -4.61 11.34
CA ASP A 510 -19.85 -4.19 11.24
C ASP A 510 -19.07 -4.88 10.11
N LYS A 511 -19.63 -5.94 9.51
CA LYS A 511 -19.05 -6.65 8.37
C LYS A 511 -19.72 -6.32 7.05
N TRP A 512 -20.78 -5.50 7.02
CA TRP A 512 -21.58 -5.30 5.82
C TRP A 512 -20.77 -4.74 4.63
N ASP A 513 -19.89 -3.78 4.87
CA ASP A 513 -19.06 -3.07 3.89
C ASP A 513 -17.69 -3.72 3.64
N GLN A 514 -17.43 -4.88 4.23
CA GLN A 514 -16.13 -5.56 4.15
C GLN A 514 -15.96 -6.40 2.88
N TYR A 515 -14.71 -6.67 2.53
CA TYR A 515 -14.34 -7.43 1.34
C TYR A 515 -14.88 -8.86 1.39
N CYS A 516 -15.42 -9.34 0.26
CA CYS A 516 -15.96 -10.70 0.11
C CYS A 516 -17.01 -11.13 1.16
N VAL A 517 -17.73 -10.17 1.73
CA VAL A 517 -18.89 -10.46 2.60
C VAL A 517 -20.17 -10.56 1.76
N PHE A 518 -20.91 -11.65 1.96
CA PHE A 518 -22.11 -12.01 1.18
C PHE A 518 -23.41 -11.41 1.73
N SER A 519 -23.32 -10.31 2.49
CA SER A 519 -24.45 -9.54 2.97
C SER A 519 -25.31 -9.01 1.83
N GLU A 520 -26.53 -8.62 2.17
CA GLU A 520 -27.43 -8.00 1.22
C GLU A 520 -26.91 -6.64 0.73
N ARG A 521 -27.32 -6.27 -0.48
CA ARG A 521 -27.10 -4.98 -1.11
C ARG A 521 -28.44 -4.50 -1.63
N VAL A 522 -28.88 -3.35 -1.14
CA VAL A 522 -30.16 -2.72 -1.47
C VAL A 522 -29.85 -1.53 -2.37
N ILE A 523 -30.45 -1.51 -3.56
CA ILE A 523 -30.18 -0.48 -4.58
C ILE A 523 -31.50 0.20 -4.91
N ASP A 524 -31.60 1.51 -4.71
CA ASP A 524 -32.77 2.30 -5.10
C ASP A 524 -32.72 2.61 -6.60
N LEU A 525 -33.71 2.12 -7.34
CA LEU A 525 -33.80 2.28 -8.78
C LEU A 525 -34.44 3.61 -9.19
N ASP A 526 -35.16 4.26 -8.27
CA ASP A 526 -35.79 5.56 -8.49
C ASP A 526 -34.84 6.72 -8.10
N GLU A 527 -33.79 6.46 -7.31
CA GLU A 527 -32.68 7.38 -7.00
C GLU A 527 -31.38 7.06 -7.77
N ASN A 528 -31.47 7.01 -9.10
CA ASN A 528 -30.30 6.85 -9.98
C ASN A 528 -29.38 5.66 -9.61
N TYR A 529 -29.96 4.53 -9.19
CA TYR A 529 -29.23 3.32 -8.80
C TYR A 529 -28.30 3.52 -7.59
N GLU A 530 -28.73 4.33 -6.62
CA GLU A 530 -28.02 4.50 -5.35
C GLU A 530 -27.91 3.18 -4.57
N LEU A 531 -26.74 2.92 -3.99
CA LEU A 531 -26.55 1.80 -3.07
C LEU A 531 -26.89 2.27 -1.66
N GLU A 532 -28.04 1.83 -1.15
CA GLU A 532 -28.45 2.06 0.24
C GLU A 532 -27.47 1.40 1.21
N ALA A 533 -27.20 2.07 2.32
CA ALA A 533 -26.32 1.56 3.38
C ALA A 533 -27.13 0.97 4.54
N ARG A 534 -26.51 0.06 5.30
CA ARG A 534 -27.06 -0.23 6.63
C ARG A 534 -26.93 1.00 7.53
N ASP A 535 -27.85 1.16 8.48
CA ASP A 535 -27.79 2.22 9.48
C ASP A 535 -26.42 2.24 10.18
N GLY A 536 -25.73 3.39 10.13
CA GLY A 536 -24.35 3.56 10.63
C GLY A 536 -23.23 3.35 9.59
N TYR A 537 -23.53 2.95 8.35
CA TYR A 537 -22.55 2.57 7.31
C TYR A 537 -22.65 3.41 6.03
N ALA A 538 -23.30 4.58 6.11
CA ALA A 538 -23.55 5.49 4.98
C ALA A 538 -22.35 6.38 4.63
N HIS A 539 -21.22 5.78 4.24
CA HIS A 539 -19.94 6.48 3.98
C HIS A 539 -20.02 7.51 2.86
N ARG A 540 -20.92 7.33 1.90
CA ARG A 540 -21.12 8.24 0.76
C ARG A 540 -22.25 9.24 1.02
N GLY A 541 -22.82 9.25 2.23
CA GLY A 541 -24.05 9.98 2.54
C GLY A 541 -25.29 9.33 1.95
N GLN A 542 -25.28 8.01 1.76
CA GLN A 542 -26.42 7.26 1.25
C GLN A 542 -27.56 7.23 2.26
N ASP A 543 -28.77 7.00 1.77
CA ASP A 543 -29.88 6.62 2.64
C ASP A 543 -29.61 5.27 3.32
N THR A 544 -30.26 5.10 4.47
CA THR A 544 -29.97 4.00 5.40
C THR A 544 -31.18 3.11 5.62
N TYR A 545 -30.96 1.80 5.63
CA TYR A 545 -31.97 0.80 5.94
C TYR A 545 -31.60 -0.05 7.16
N ILE A 546 -32.61 -0.71 7.71
CA ILE A 546 -32.45 -1.76 8.74
C ILE A 546 -33.01 -3.06 8.18
N ILE A 547 -32.30 -4.18 8.41
CA ILE A 547 -32.77 -5.52 8.07
C ILE A 547 -33.07 -6.35 9.32
N ASP A 548 -34.22 -7.01 9.33
CA ASP A 548 -34.70 -7.86 10.42
C ASP A 548 -35.29 -9.14 9.84
N GLY A 549 -34.46 -10.18 9.78
CA GLY A 549 -34.76 -11.42 9.08
C GLY A 549 -35.09 -11.18 7.60
N LYS A 550 -36.36 -11.31 7.22
CA LYS A 550 -36.82 -11.09 5.84
C LYS A 550 -37.28 -9.65 5.56
N ILE A 551 -37.32 -8.78 6.57
CA ILE A 551 -37.95 -7.47 6.45
C ILE A 551 -36.87 -6.40 6.39
N ILE A 552 -36.86 -5.63 5.29
CA ILE A 552 -36.08 -4.40 5.16
C ILE A 552 -36.99 -3.23 5.51
N LYS A 553 -36.51 -2.30 6.33
CA LYS A 553 -37.24 -1.14 6.87
C LYS A 553 -36.47 0.14 6.58
N ASN A 554 -37.14 1.28 6.76
CA ASN A 554 -36.62 2.64 6.54
C ASN A 554 -36.28 2.94 5.07
N LEU A 555 -36.98 2.28 4.14
CA LEU A 555 -36.88 2.61 2.72
C LEU A 555 -37.88 3.70 2.35
N ASP A 556 -37.63 4.40 1.25
CA ASP A 556 -38.54 5.41 0.73
C ASP A 556 -39.82 4.79 0.18
N ALA A 557 -40.95 5.25 0.74
CA ALA A 557 -42.25 4.68 0.45
C ALA A 557 -42.62 4.86 -1.03
N GLY A 558 -42.90 3.74 -1.71
CA GLY A 558 -43.27 3.72 -3.13
C GLY A 558 -42.10 3.66 -4.10
N HIS A 559 -40.85 3.77 -3.64
CA HIS A 559 -39.67 3.55 -4.47
C HIS A 559 -39.49 2.08 -4.83
N LYS A 560 -38.85 1.83 -5.97
CA LYS A 560 -38.48 0.50 -6.46
C LYS A 560 -37.05 0.20 -6.09
N TYR A 561 -36.86 -0.94 -5.44
CA TYR A 561 -35.56 -1.42 -5.04
C TYR A 561 -35.19 -2.70 -5.76
N LYS A 562 -33.89 -2.83 -6.00
CA LYS A 562 -33.23 -4.09 -6.34
C LYS A 562 -32.46 -4.56 -5.11
N ILE A 563 -32.77 -5.75 -4.66
CA ILE A 563 -32.15 -6.36 -3.49
C ILE A 563 -31.34 -7.57 -3.96
N LEU A 564 -30.03 -7.53 -3.76
CA LEU A 564 -29.15 -8.69 -3.89
C LEU A 564 -28.92 -9.25 -2.50
N TYR A 565 -29.08 -10.54 -2.28
CA TYR A 565 -28.80 -11.13 -0.97
C TYR A 565 -28.47 -12.61 -1.11
N SER A 566 -27.79 -13.17 -0.12
CA SER A 566 -27.38 -14.58 -0.16
C SER A 566 -28.19 -15.40 0.84
N THR A 567 -28.51 -16.64 0.50
CA THR A 567 -29.00 -17.66 1.45
C THR A 567 -27.93 -18.72 1.63
N GLY A 568 -27.79 -19.22 2.85
CA GLY A 568 -26.83 -20.27 3.19
C GLY A 568 -27.50 -21.59 3.53
N PHE A 569 -26.66 -22.59 3.78
CA PHE A 569 -27.09 -23.86 4.38
C PHE A 569 -27.65 -23.60 5.79
N ILE A 570 -28.92 -23.97 6.01
CA ILE A 570 -29.50 -24.05 7.35
C ILE A 570 -29.14 -25.45 7.88
N PRO A 571 -28.27 -25.60 8.91
CA PRO A 571 -28.10 -26.89 9.56
C PRO A 571 -29.46 -27.33 10.12
N PRO A 572 -29.82 -28.63 10.02
CA PRO A 572 -31.08 -29.10 10.58
C PRO A 572 -31.15 -28.74 12.07
N ARG A 573 -32.10 -27.89 12.43
CA ARG A 573 -32.41 -27.56 13.82
C ARG A 573 -33.01 -28.81 14.47
N GLU A 574 -32.52 -29.19 15.66
CA GLU A 574 -33.16 -30.23 16.48
C GLU A 574 -34.67 -29.93 16.58
N PRO A 575 -35.56 -30.91 16.32
CA PRO A 575 -36.98 -30.64 16.17
C PRO A 575 -37.61 -30.29 17.53
N GLU A 576 -38.06 -29.04 17.67
CA GLU A 576 -39.16 -28.70 18.58
C GLU A 576 -40.49 -28.95 17.84
N GLY A 577 -41.02 -30.17 17.94
CA GLY A 577 -42.39 -30.51 17.51
C GLY A 577 -42.55 -31.08 16.10
N ASP A 578 -43.69 -31.74 15.88
CA ASP A 578 -44.03 -32.65 14.77
C ASP A 578 -44.22 -32.02 13.37
N ILE A 579 -43.39 -31.04 12.98
CA ILE A 579 -43.34 -30.55 11.60
C ILE A 579 -41.88 -30.55 11.13
N VAL A 580 -41.51 -31.60 10.39
CA VAL A 580 -40.27 -31.61 9.62
C VAL A 580 -40.53 -30.93 8.28
N VAL A 581 -40.21 -29.64 8.17
CA VAL A 581 -39.97 -29.03 6.85
C VAL A 581 -38.57 -29.49 6.43
N ILE A 582 -38.50 -30.48 5.53
CA ILE A 582 -37.24 -30.81 4.84
C ILE A 582 -37.08 -29.78 3.72
N GLU A 583 -36.64 -28.56 4.04
CA GLU A 583 -35.89 -27.79 3.05
C GLU A 583 -34.56 -28.53 2.90
N GLY A 584 -34.36 -29.19 1.76
CA GLY A 584 -33.13 -29.93 1.48
C GLY A 584 -31.90 -29.02 1.63
N PRO A 585 -30.70 -29.57 1.92
CA PRO A 585 -29.49 -28.78 2.07
C PRO A 585 -29.32 -27.88 0.84
N LEU A 586 -29.44 -26.56 1.01
CA LEU A 586 -29.11 -25.61 -0.05
C LEU A 586 -27.60 -25.73 -0.29
N VAL A 587 -27.25 -26.38 -1.40
CA VAL A 587 -25.89 -26.43 -1.92
C VAL A 587 -25.57 -25.09 -2.58
N GLY A 588 -24.31 -24.64 -2.50
CA GLY A 588 -23.92 -23.38 -3.13
C GLY A 588 -24.19 -23.35 -4.64
N ARG A 589 -24.38 -22.15 -5.19
CA ARG A 589 -24.74 -21.97 -6.61
C ARG A 589 -23.80 -21.03 -7.35
N TYR A 590 -23.31 -21.49 -8.48
CA TYR A 590 -22.73 -20.60 -9.49
C TYR A 590 -23.86 -19.93 -10.26
N GLU A 591 -23.83 -18.60 -10.34
CA GLU A 591 -24.95 -17.87 -10.93
C GLU A 591 -24.96 -17.99 -12.46
N TRP A 592 -23.80 -17.85 -13.11
CA TRP A 592 -23.71 -17.76 -14.57
C TRP A 592 -22.71 -18.74 -15.17
N ILE A 593 -23.10 -19.38 -16.27
CA ILE A 593 -22.17 -19.82 -17.33
C ILE A 593 -22.27 -18.78 -18.44
N VAL A 594 -21.15 -18.18 -18.84
CA VAL A 594 -21.10 -17.17 -19.90
C VAL A 594 -20.32 -17.73 -21.08
N VAL A 595 -20.89 -17.63 -22.29
CA VAL A 595 -20.19 -17.85 -23.56
C VAL A 595 -20.12 -16.53 -24.33
N GLY A 596 -19.14 -16.37 -25.20
CA GLY A 596 -19.07 -15.18 -26.05
C GLY A 596 -20.23 -15.13 -27.04
N LYS A 597 -20.74 -13.95 -27.38
CA LYS A 597 -21.72 -13.78 -28.47
C LYS A 597 -21.26 -14.44 -29.77
N ASP A 598 -19.99 -14.23 -30.14
CA ASP A 598 -19.39 -14.77 -31.36
C ASP A 598 -18.75 -16.18 -31.13
N ALA A 599 -19.23 -16.93 -30.13
CA ALA A 599 -18.69 -18.23 -29.77
C ALA A 599 -18.93 -19.31 -30.84
N ALA A 600 -17.95 -20.19 -31.03
CA ALA A 600 -18.09 -21.42 -31.79
C ALA A 600 -18.67 -22.54 -30.91
N SER A 601 -19.21 -23.59 -31.53
CA SER A 601 -19.76 -24.74 -30.81
C SER A 601 -18.75 -25.42 -29.87
N VAL A 602 -17.45 -25.32 -30.16
CA VAL A 602 -16.38 -25.80 -29.29
C VAL A 602 -16.31 -25.05 -27.96
N ASP A 603 -16.65 -23.75 -27.92
CA ASP A 603 -16.64 -22.95 -26.70
C ASP A 603 -17.77 -23.38 -25.75
N SER A 604 -18.96 -23.69 -26.29
CA SER A 604 -20.07 -24.24 -25.51
C SER A 604 -19.74 -25.63 -24.94
N VAL A 605 -19.03 -26.48 -25.70
CA VAL A 605 -18.53 -27.77 -25.20
C VAL A 605 -17.54 -27.55 -24.06
N GLY A 606 -16.61 -26.59 -24.20
CA GLY A 606 -15.66 -26.21 -23.15
C GLY A 606 -16.35 -25.72 -21.88
N ALA A 607 -17.31 -24.80 -22.02
CA ALA A 607 -18.10 -24.27 -20.91
C ALA A 607 -18.86 -25.39 -20.17
N ALA A 608 -19.45 -26.35 -20.89
CA ALA A 608 -20.12 -27.51 -20.30
C ALA A 608 -19.16 -28.42 -19.51
N LEU A 609 -17.93 -28.62 -19.99
CA LEU A 609 -16.92 -29.42 -19.29
C LEU A 609 -16.45 -28.74 -18.00
N VAL A 610 -16.20 -27.43 -18.03
CA VAL A 610 -15.83 -26.64 -16.83
C VAL A 610 -16.96 -26.66 -15.81
N ALA A 611 -18.18 -26.39 -16.25
CA ALA A 611 -19.40 -26.48 -15.44
C ALA A 611 -19.55 -27.85 -14.76
N ALA A 612 -19.36 -28.93 -15.51
CA ALA A 612 -19.41 -30.29 -14.97
C ALA A 612 -18.29 -30.54 -13.94
N ALA A 613 -17.07 -30.05 -14.20
CA ALA A 613 -15.95 -30.18 -13.27
C ALA A 613 -16.24 -29.46 -11.95
N PHE A 614 -16.71 -28.21 -12.00
CA PHE A 614 -17.03 -27.42 -10.81
C PHE A 614 -18.20 -28.02 -10.02
N LYS A 615 -19.25 -28.49 -10.72
CA LYS A 615 -20.38 -29.18 -10.09
C LYS A 615 -19.94 -30.42 -9.31
N ASN A 616 -18.97 -31.17 -9.83
CA ASN A 616 -18.47 -32.40 -9.21
C ASN A 616 -17.51 -32.17 -8.03
N LYS A 617 -17.00 -30.94 -7.85
CA LYS A 617 -15.97 -30.62 -6.84
C LYS A 617 -16.53 -30.16 -5.49
N ILE A 618 -17.83 -29.88 -5.40
CA ILE A 618 -18.49 -29.51 -4.13
C ILE A 618 -19.17 -30.74 -3.54
N LEU A 619 -18.71 -31.15 -2.35
CA LEU A 619 -19.40 -32.12 -1.49
C LEU A 619 -20.38 -31.35 -0.59
N SER A 620 -21.65 -31.73 -0.57
CA SER A 620 -22.55 -31.37 0.52
C SER A 620 -22.10 -32.07 1.80
N SER A 621 -22.56 -31.55 2.94
CA SER A 621 -22.26 -32.09 4.28
C SER A 621 -22.69 -33.55 4.50
N ASP A 622 -23.51 -34.11 3.62
CA ASP A 622 -23.92 -35.53 3.58
C ASP A 622 -23.10 -36.38 2.58
N GLY A 623 -22.01 -35.85 2.02
CA GLY A 623 -21.13 -36.54 1.08
C GLY A 623 -21.71 -36.69 -0.34
N LYS A 624 -22.80 -36.00 -0.68
CA LYS A 624 -23.33 -35.96 -2.04
C LYS A 624 -22.69 -34.82 -2.84
N ALA A 625 -22.43 -35.05 -4.12
CA ALA A 625 -21.89 -34.02 -4.99
C ALA A 625 -23.00 -33.07 -5.47
N GLY A 626 -22.71 -31.76 -5.50
CA GLY A 626 -23.39 -30.86 -6.44
C GLY A 626 -23.48 -29.43 -5.97
N ALA A 627 -22.75 -28.51 -6.62
CA ALA A 627 -23.24 -27.14 -6.73
C ALA A 627 -24.37 -27.06 -7.75
N HIS A 628 -25.26 -26.09 -7.55
CA HIS A 628 -26.19 -25.69 -8.60
C HIS A 628 -25.49 -24.77 -9.59
N ILE A 629 -25.95 -24.85 -10.83
CA ILE A 629 -25.65 -23.85 -11.85
C ILE A 629 -26.97 -23.16 -12.12
N GLY A 630 -26.94 -21.84 -12.02
CA GLY A 630 -28.07 -20.95 -12.14
C GLY A 630 -28.65 -20.86 -13.53
N ILE A 631 -28.05 -19.96 -14.31
CA ILE A 631 -28.44 -19.63 -15.67
C ILE A 631 -27.20 -19.65 -16.57
N ALA A 632 -27.43 -19.66 -17.87
CA ALA A 632 -26.40 -19.46 -18.89
C ALA A 632 -26.80 -18.31 -19.82
N GLY A 633 -25.81 -17.60 -20.34
CA GLY A 633 -26.04 -16.45 -21.20
C GLY A 633 -24.81 -16.09 -22.03
N GLU A 634 -24.94 -15.00 -22.76
CA GLU A 634 -23.86 -14.38 -23.53
C GLU A 634 -23.10 -13.35 -22.70
N ASP A 635 -21.93 -12.94 -23.17
CA ASP A 635 -21.24 -11.77 -22.63
C ASP A 635 -21.95 -10.47 -23.03
N ILE A 636 -22.21 -10.27 -24.32
CA ILE A 636 -22.88 -9.10 -24.89
C ILE A 636 -24.17 -9.51 -25.62
N TYR A 637 -25.12 -8.59 -25.79
CA TYR A 637 -26.40 -8.90 -26.45
C TYR A 637 -26.25 -9.23 -27.95
N ASP A 638 -26.85 -10.34 -28.37
CA ASP A 638 -27.16 -10.64 -29.77
C ASP A 638 -28.59 -10.19 -30.17
N PRO A 639 -28.74 -9.23 -31.11
CA PRO A 639 -30.06 -8.82 -31.61
C PRO A 639 -30.78 -9.90 -32.42
N ASP A 640 -30.08 -10.91 -32.92
CA ASP A 640 -30.65 -11.96 -33.74
C ASP A 640 -31.68 -12.78 -32.97
N VAL A 641 -32.90 -12.88 -33.52
CA VAL A 641 -34.07 -13.42 -32.81
C VAL A 641 -33.84 -14.83 -32.25
N HIS A 642 -33.04 -15.64 -32.92
CA HIS A 642 -32.73 -17.01 -32.52
C HIS A 642 -31.71 -17.10 -31.37
N ASN A 643 -30.98 -16.02 -31.08
CA ASN A 643 -29.94 -15.92 -30.05
C ASN A 643 -30.31 -14.96 -28.91
N ARG A 644 -31.59 -14.57 -28.79
CA ARG A 644 -32.03 -13.65 -27.72
C ARG A 644 -32.07 -14.34 -26.35
N ILE A 645 -30.91 -14.44 -25.72
CA ILE A 645 -30.72 -14.95 -24.37
C ILE A 645 -30.18 -13.83 -23.44
N PRO A 646 -30.16 -14.02 -22.12
CA PRO A 646 -29.60 -13.03 -21.20
C PRO A 646 -28.10 -12.80 -21.43
N TRP A 647 -27.60 -11.62 -21.09
CA TRP A 647 -26.19 -11.27 -21.22
C TRP A 647 -25.68 -10.47 -20.01
N VAL A 648 -24.37 -10.48 -19.79
CA VAL A 648 -23.76 -9.95 -18.56
C VAL A 648 -23.06 -8.61 -18.70
N MET A 649 -22.75 -8.11 -19.90
CA MET A 649 -22.04 -6.83 -20.07
C MET A 649 -22.98 -5.63 -20.25
N ARG A 650 -22.63 -4.53 -19.60
CA ARG A 650 -23.31 -3.24 -19.73
C ARG A 650 -22.98 -2.61 -21.07
N ARG A 651 -24.03 -2.10 -21.71
CA ARG A 651 -23.95 -1.38 -22.97
C ARG A 651 -23.92 0.12 -22.73
N PHE A 652 -22.94 0.81 -23.31
CA PHE A 652 -22.69 2.25 -23.20
C PHE A 652 -23.17 3.04 -24.43
N ALA A 653 -23.39 2.37 -25.57
CA ALA A 653 -23.83 2.99 -26.81
C ALA A 653 -25.06 2.30 -27.42
N ALA A 654 -25.65 2.92 -28.43
CA ALA A 654 -26.90 2.44 -29.04
C ALA A 654 -26.71 1.21 -29.96
N ASP A 655 -25.50 0.98 -30.46
CA ASP A 655 -25.13 -0.15 -31.30
C ASP A 655 -24.90 -1.43 -30.46
N TYR A 656 -24.60 -2.54 -31.14
CA TYR A 656 -24.42 -3.86 -30.52
C TYR A 656 -23.05 -4.49 -30.84
N GLY A 657 -22.12 -3.69 -31.36
CA GLY A 657 -20.73 -4.10 -31.55
C GLY A 657 -19.95 -4.07 -30.25
N TRP A 658 -18.78 -4.70 -30.24
CA TRP A 658 -17.89 -4.77 -29.07
C TRP A 658 -17.54 -3.40 -28.47
N GLU A 659 -17.37 -2.37 -29.31
CA GLU A 659 -17.09 -1.01 -28.84
C GLU A 659 -18.25 -0.38 -28.06
N ALA A 660 -19.49 -0.86 -28.26
CA ALA A 660 -20.66 -0.43 -27.50
C ALA A 660 -20.63 -0.88 -26.03
N TYR A 661 -19.79 -1.85 -25.68
CA TYR A 661 -19.66 -2.43 -24.33
C TYR A 661 -18.41 -1.95 -23.61
N ARG A 662 -17.82 -0.86 -24.09
CA ARG A 662 -16.69 -0.18 -23.49
C ARG A 662 -17.02 1.30 -23.33
N ASP A 663 -16.64 1.89 -22.20
CA ASP A 663 -16.77 3.33 -22.00
C ASP A 663 -15.74 4.12 -22.84
N SER A 664 -15.75 5.44 -22.71
CA SER A 664 -14.80 6.33 -23.39
C SER A 664 -13.33 6.08 -23.02
N LEU A 665 -13.07 5.50 -21.84
CA LEU A 665 -11.76 5.10 -21.37
C LEU A 665 -11.41 3.66 -21.77
N LYS A 666 -12.28 2.95 -22.49
CA LYS A 666 -12.16 1.52 -22.86
C LYS A 666 -12.34 0.53 -21.70
N ARG A 667 -13.00 0.93 -20.62
CA ARG A 667 -13.40 0.03 -19.51
C ARG A 667 -14.69 -0.69 -19.87
N ALA A 668 -14.76 -1.98 -19.53
CA ALA A 668 -16.01 -2.73 -19.52
C ALA A 668 -16.71 -2.61 -18.15
N ALA A 669 -18.01 -2.85 -18.10
CA ALA A 669 -18.77 -2.99 -16.86
C ALA A 669 -19.78 -4.12 -17.00
N LEU A 670 -20.17 -4.71 -15.87
CA LEU A 670 -21.26 -5.68 -15.85
C LEU A 670 -22.61 -4.96 -15.96
N ASN A 671 -23.55 -5.59 -16.64
CA ASN A 671 -24.94 -5.20 -16.64
C ASN A 671 -25.54 -5.70 -15.33
N ASP A 672 -25.81 -4.78 -14.42
CA ASP A 672 -26.29 -5.14 -13.10
C ASP A 672 -27.65 -5.88 -13.19
N ASP A 673 -28.48 -5.62 -14.21
CA ASP A 673 -29.85 -6.15 -14.34
C ASP A 673 -29.96 -7.33 -15.32
N TRP A 674 -29.07 -8.31 -15.17
CA TRP A 674 -29.00 -9.49 -16.02
C TRP A 674 -30.20 -10.45 -15.92
N CYS A 675 -31.00 -10.36 -14.85
CA CYS A 675 -32.20 -11.17 -14.64
C CYS A 675 -33.13 -10.50 -13.62
N LYS A 676 -34.43 -10.35 -13.94
CA LYS A 676 -35.43 -9.71 -13.05
C LYS A 676 -36.10 -10.66 -12.06
N SER A 677 -35.85 -11.95 -12.21
CA SER A 677 -36.36 -13.01 -11.34
C SER A 677 -35.50 -14.24 -11.55
N TRP A 678 -34.98 -14.85 -10.48
CA TRP A 678 -34.32 -16.13 -10.61
C TRP A 678 -35.34 -17.25 -10.87
N PRO A 679 -35.15 -18.12 -11.88
CA PRO A 679 -36.06 -19.23 -12.16
C PRO A 679 -36.25 -20.21 -11.00
#